data_AF-A0A425XWD0-F1
#
_entry.id   AF-A0A425XWD0-F1
#
_cell.length_a   1.000
_cell.length_b   1.000
_cell.length_c   1.000
_cell.angle_alpha   90.00
_cell.angle_beta   90.00
_cell.angle_gamma   90.00
#
_symmetry.space_group_name_H-M   'P 1'
#
loop_
_entity.id
_entity.type
_entity.pdbx_description
1 polymer ?
#
loop_
_entity_poly.entity_id
_entity_poly.type
_entity_poly.pdbx_seq_one_letter_code
_entity_poly.pdbx_strand_id
1 'polypeptide(L)'
;MIKHLKYCLKEILIVKKILEIENSNFYKRSLARFVAIRTDDFIKLAFTINKASLNQQSIKNDLNTFQQYYKEYFKTQRDKFGAHFQELDFASRLEFWSQIDYEKSDFFSSIPIDIYSKYSTLSDYDSPEIIFSGISEELKEKIKQLNSELDIEKYPNFSSDILSLTRYNSGGLIPCSKLQVKAGVLKSLEIILEYSIELYKISKGNEDILDVIKKILITDLISYCDNFITRTDITPGAKQEEDGLDKLLEGTEFLKAKEIIDEFLNNFKFDEKLNNLRTVRNKSCGHIDINNSITALKTDLDSINFDEIESFYLQIKKTYKKICSEEMVFQAFSLEPKDRAYGIQKLVGIPVKPFEKDSIPETEFLPPNVNDLHNYQTYFNLLDSKEQHEEARHYFWECFSRSNLIEKINFTTKNRFLKSTSSIDYREAHKYFHQILLSNTNSYQDKIKILQLFLECKTSYPDTLLYILLETYNINKEVHPLNLQYIYSFGELCSKVNDNIIDILKTNLIKSDFYLYYNSLLSIYKIEIKSRQNLTIEVKSEASEFSDLIRNEITNSNDFLKIVFSLGFSSELYFSNGYSIYRKPLKSLYLNYFDGVFKTSIKKYLNPIIKNEVDRRSLNKIIKFFNLNRYSTLLGLLGDFLKKKKHNKESEQFRALLYEGIVKYAYNDNNELHNFGVTCFEMKNIDLAVRVSEQIVDSNPSDIKYYYFLLSIYLQDRKYEDRFLKIKTKVLSDFKLDEKATKRFEILNYEE
;
A
#
# COMPACT_ATOMS: atom_id res chain seq x y z
N MET A 1 4.64 -40.81 24.53
CA MET A 1 5.19 -41.09 23.19
C MET A 1 4.10 -41.40 22.16
N ILE A 2 3.26 -42.43 22.29
CA ILE A 2 2.17 -42.67 21.31
C ILE A 2 1.22 -41.46 21.17
N LYS A 3 0.92 -40.77 22.27
CA LYS A 3 0.18 -39.49 22.28
C LYS A 3 0.85 -38.40 21.44
N HIS A 4 2.18 -38.33 21.41
CA HIS A 4 2.94 -37.39 20.56
C HIS A 4 2.88 -37.78 19.10
N LEU A 5 2.96 -39.08 18.79
CA LEU A 5 2.81 -39.57 17.42
C LEU A 5 1.38 -39.29 16.89
N LYS A 6 0.35 -39.54 17.72
CA LYS A 6 -1.04 -39.17 17.45
C LYS A 6 -1.19 -37.66 17.20
N TYR A 7 -0.61 -36.83 18.07
CA TYR A 7 -0.65 -35.38 17.93
C TYR A 7 0.02 -34.92 16.63
N CYS A 8 1.19 -35.46 16.30
CA CYS A 8 1.88 -35.19 15.04
C CYS A 8 1.03 -35.59 13.82
N LEU A 9 0.42 -36.77 13.85
CA LEU A 9 -0.46 -37.25 12.78
C LEU A 9 -1.68 -36.34 12.61
N LYS A 10 -2.29 -35.89 13.71
CA LYS A 10 -3.41 -34.95 13.69
C LYS A 10 -3.08 -33.69 12.91
N GLU A 11 -1.91 -33.09 13.16
CA GLU A 11 -1.49 -31.87 12.46
C GLU A 11 -1.27 -32.09 10.97
N ILE A 12 -0.70 -33.25 10.58
CA ILE A 12 -0.56 -33.65 9.17
C ILE A 12 -1.95 -33.78 8.51
N LEU A 13 -2.90 -34.45 9.17
CA LEU A 13 -4.26 -34.64 8.67
C LEU A 13 -5.01 -33.32 8.50
N ILE A 14 -4.86 -32.38 9.44
CA ILE A 14 -5.46 -31.05 9.34
C ILE A 14 -4.97 -30.33 8.10
N VAL A 15 -3.64 -30.23 7.89
CA VAL A 15 -3.09 -29.57 6.71
C VAL A 15 -3.51 -30.28 5.43
N LYS A 16 -3.50 -31.62 5.40
CA LYS A 16 -4.01 -32.41 4.28
C LYS A 16 -5.44 -31.98 3.90
N LYS A 17 -6.34 -31.87 4.88
CA LYS A 17 -7.73 -31.46 4.63
C LYS A 17 -7.89 -30.01 4.21
N ILE A 18 -7.02 -29.10 4.64
CA ILE A 18 -7.01 -27.72 4.14
C ILE A 18 -6.54 -27.67 2.68
N LEU A 19 -5.51 -28.47 2.32
CA LEU A 19 -4.97 -28.52 0.96
C LEU A 19 -5.97 -29.09 -0.07
N GLU A 20 -6.93 -29.93 0.37
CA GLU A 20 -8.03 -30.44 -0.45
C GLU A 20 -9.05 -29.34 -0.84
N ILE A 21 -9.04 -28.18 -0.16
CA ILE A 21 -9.92 -27.05 -0.49
C ILE A 21 -9.30 -26.24 -1.66
N GLU A 22 -10.14 -25.82 -2.61
CA GLU A 22 -9.73 -24.99 -3.75
C GLU A 22 -9.02 -23.71 -3.28
N ASN A 23 -7.83 -23.45 -3.83
CA ASN A 23 -6.96 -22.35 -3.44
C ASN A 23 -5.89 -22.12 -4.52
N SER A 24 -5.21 -20.97 -4.47
CA SER A 24 -4.05 -20.68 -5.31
C SER A 24 -2.92 -21.70 -5.06
N ASN A 25 -2.16 -22.01 -6.09
CA ASN A 25 -1.02 -22.91 -6.02
C ASN A 25 0.04 -22.37 -5.06
N PHE A 26 0.21 -21.05 -5.01
CA PHE A 26 1.15 -20.41 -4.09
C PHE A 26 0.79 -20.66 -2.62
N TYR A 27 -0.48 -20.48 -2.23
CA TYR A 27 -0.89 -20.71 -0.84
C TYR A 27 -0.92 -22.19 -0.48
N LYS A 28 -1.32 -23.08 -1.40
CA LYS A 28 -1.21 -24.53 -1.19
C LYS A 28 0.23 -24.95 -0.90
N ARG A 29 1.20 -24.47 -1.67
CA ARG A 29 2.63 -24.70 -1.39
C ARG A 29 3.05 -24.17 -0.04
N SER A 30 2.64 -22.94 0.26
CA SER A 30 2.98 -22.26 1.51
C SER A 30 2.54 -23.06 2.74
N LEU A 31 1.33 -23.64 2.71
CA LEU A 31 0.81 -24.52 3.76
C LEU A 31 1.47 -25.91 3.76
N ALA A 32 1.70 -26.50 2.58
CA ALA A 32 2.29 -27.83 2.43
C ALA A 32 3.71 -27.96 3.02
N ARG A 33 4.45 -26.85 3.14
CA ARG A 33 5.73 -26.79 3.87
C ARG A 33 5.63 -27.33 5.29
N PHE A 34 4.48 -27.15 5.95
CA PHE A 34 4.27 -27.64 7.31
C PHE A 34 4.19 -29.17 7.39
N VAL A 35 3.70 -29.83 6.32
CA VAL A 35 3.75 -31.30 6.21
C VAL A 35 5.21 -31.75 6.27
N ALA A 36 6.12 -31.10 5.54
CA ALA A 36 7.54 -31.44 5.54
C ALA A 36 8.22 -31.26 6.91
N ILE A 37 7.77 -30.29 7.72
CA ILE A 37 8.20 -30.14 9.12
C ILE A 37 7.73 -31.35 9.95
N ARG A 38 6.44 -31.69 9.85
CA ARG A 38 5.84 -32.77 10.67
C ARG A 38 6.21 -34.17 10.25
N THR A 39 6.51 -34.40 8.97
CA THR A 39 7.03 -35.70 8.52
C THR A 39 8.33 -36.06 9.23
N ASP A 40 9.24 -35.10 9.46
CA ASP A 40 10.49 -35.35 10.19
C ASP A 40 10.23 -35.76 11.64
N ASP A 41 9.33 -35.04 12.32
CA ASP A 41 8.89 -35.37 13.69
C ASP A 41 8.24 -36.77 13.75
N PHE A 42 7.33 -37.07 12.81
CA PHE A 42 6.64 -38.35 12.72
C PHE A 42 7.63 -39.51 12.58
N ILE A 43 8.59 -39.41 11.64
CA ILE A 43 9.60 -40.45 11.41
C ILE A 43 10.39 -40.71 12.70
N LYS A 44 10.88 -39.66 13.37
CA LYS A 44 11.66 -39.78 14.61
C LYS A 44 10.86 -40.42 15.74
N LEU A 45 9.62 -39.97 15.94
CA LEU A 45 8.72 -40.50 16.96
C LEU A 45 8.36 -41.96 16.69
N ALA A 46 8.02 -42.31 15.45
CA ALA A 46 7.65 -43.66 15.05
C ALA A 46 8.81 -44.64 15.24
N PHE A 47 10.03 -44.28 14.83
CA PHE A 47 11.23 -45.11 15.09
C PHE A 47 11.42 -45.38 16.59
N THR A 48 11.26 -44.34 17.41
CA THR A 48 11.44 -44.42 18.86
C THR A 48 10.41 -45.34 19.50
N ILE A 49 9.13 -45.20 19.13
CA ILE A 49 8.04 -46.04 19.65
C ILE A 49 8.19 -47.48 19.18
N ASN A 50 8.48 -47.71 17.89
CA ASN A 50 8.69 -49.08 17.41
C ASN A 50 9.82 -49.75 18.17
N LYS A 51 10.98 -49.08 18.32
CA LYS A 51 12.11 -49.64 19.08
C LYS A 51 11.77 -49.94 20.54
N ALA A 52 11.00 -49.08 21.20
CA ALA A 52 10.72 -49.18 22.63
C ALA A 52 9.54 -50.11 22.98
N SER A 53 8.54 -50.25 22.11
CA SER A 53 7.24 -50.84 22.47
C SER A 53 6.79 -52.03 21.62
N LEU A 54 7.18 -52.10 20.33
CA LEU A 54 6.69 -53.14 19.41
C LEU A 54 7.81 -54.04 18.86
N ASN A 55 8.96 -53.45 18.59
CA ASN A 55 10.14 -54.02 17.95
C ASN A 55 9.82 -54.82 16.66
N GLN A 56 8.91 -54.30 15.82
CA GLN A 56 8.46 -54.96 14.61
C GLN A 56 9.34 -54.60 13.41
N GLN A 57 9.82 -55.63 12.70
CA GLN A 57 10.69 -55.46 11.52
C GLN A 57 9.96 -54.86 10.32
N SER A 58 8.67 -55.17 10.13
CA SER A 58 7.84 -54.59 9.06
C SER A 58 7.77 -53.07 9.19
N ILE A 59 7.40 -52.56 10.36
CA ILE A 59 7.35 -51.11 10.66
C ILE A 59 8.73 -50.46 10.46
N LYS A 60 9.81 -51.12 10.89
CA LYS A 60 11.17 -50.62 10.71
C LYS A 60 11.54 -50.48 9.23
N ASN A 61 11.18 -51.46 8.41
CA ASN A 61 11.43 -51.42 6.96
C ASN A 61 10.66 -50.26 6.31
N ASP A 62 9.39 -50.09 6.63
CA ASP A 62 8.57 -48.99 6.10
C ASP A 62 9.13 -47.62 6.50
N LEU A 63 9.54 -47.46 7.76
CA LEU A 63 10.13 -46.21 8.25
C LEU A 63 11.48 -45.90 7.60
N ASN A 64 12.30 -46.91 7.32
CA ASN A 64 13.57 -46.71 6.60
C ASN A 64 13.31 -46.22 5.17
N THR A 65 12.39 -46.87 4.46
CA THR A 65 11.97 -46.48 3.11
C THR A 65 11.38 -45.06 3.12
N PHE A 66 10.50 -44.77 4.07
CA PHE A 66 9.88 -43.46 4.20
C PHE A 66 10.90 -42.36 4.53
N GLN A 67 11.87 -42.64 5.40
CA GLN A 67 12.96 -41.72 5.70
C GLN A 67 13.87 -41.47 4.49
N GLN A 68 14.11 -42.47 3.64
CA GLN A 68 14.88 -42.30 2.41
C GLN A 68 14.16 -41.33 1.47
N TYR A 69 12.87 -41.56 1.21
CA TYR A 69 12.07 -40.65 0.39
C TYR A 69 12.00 -39.25 0.97
N TYR A 70 11.85 -39.10 2.30
CA TYR A 70 11.87 -37.79 2.94
C TYR A 70 13.19 -37.03 2.69
N LYS A 71 14.33 -37.72 2.84
CA LYS A 71 15.66 -37.14 2.59
C LYS A 71 15.85 -36.69 1.15
N GLU A 72 15.30 -37.44 0.20
CA GLU A 72 15.38 -37.17 -1.23
C GLU A 72 14.48 -36.01 -1.65
N TYR A 73 13.24 -35.97 -1.15
CA TYR A 73 12.21 -35.09 -1.72
C TYR A 73 11.80 -33.88 -0.88
N PHE A 74 11.90 -33.93 0.46
CA PHE A 74 11.33 -32.90 1.35
C PHE A 74 12.30 -32.31 2.37
N LYS A 75 13.44 -32.95 2.65
CA LYS A 75 14.39 -32.44 3.65
C LYS A 75 14.90 -31.04 3.32
N THR A 76 15.28 -30.78 2.07
CA THR A 76 15.75 -29.46 1.65
C THR A 76 14.64 -28.42 1.75
N GLN A 77 13.42 -28.74 1.34
CA GLN A 77 12.25 -27.87 1.42
C GLN A 77 11.91 -27.56 2.88
N ARG A 78 11.97 -28.56 3.77
CA ARG A 78 11.83 -28.36 5.21
C ARG A 78 12.88 -27.42 5.74
N ASP A 79 14.15 -27.61 5.38
CA ASP A 79 15.25 -26.79 5.92
C ASP A 79 15.25 -25.36 5.35
N LYS A 80 14.89 -25.18 4.08
CA LYS A 80 15.04 -23.92 3.32
C LYS A 80 13.79 -23.08 3.16
N PHE A 81 12.59 -23.69 3.24
CA PHE A 81 11.32 -22.97 3.15
C PHE A 81 10.41 -23.20 4.35
N GLY A 82 10.45 -24.37 4.99
CA GLY A 82 9.52 -24.73 6.08
C GLY A 82 9.94 -24.23 7.45
N ALA A 83 10.96 -24.86 8.04
CA ALA A 83 11.45 -24.55 9.37
C ALA A 83 12.20 -23.20 9.43
N HIS A 84 12.75 -22.79 8.30
CA HIS A 84 13.41 -21.52 8.04
C HIS A 84 13.09 -21.09 6.61
N PHE A 85 13.27 -19.81 6.28
CA PHE A 85 13.24 -19.31 4.91
C PHE A 85 14.64 -18.77 4.58
N GLN A 86 15.51 -19.61 4.01
CA GLN A 86 16.93 -19.31 3.80
C GLN A 86 17.26 -19.02 2.35
N GLU A 87 18.35 -18.29 2.11
CA GLU A 87 18.84 -18.03 0.76
C GLU A 87 19.20 -19.32 0.00
N LEU A 88 18.74 -19.36 -1.24
CA LEU A 88 19.11 -20.29 -2.31
C LEU A 88 19.45 -19.44 -3.53
N ASP A 89 20.29 -19.93 -4.43
CA ASP A 89 20.46 -19.28 -5.73
C ASP A 89 19.14 -19.29 -6.52
N PHE A 90 19.05 -18.42 -7.52
CA PHE A 90 17.81 -18.19 -8.26
C PHE A 90 17.22 -19.50 -8.84
N ALA A 91 18.03 -20.34 -9.48
CA ALA A 91 17.54 -21.56 -10.13
C ALA A 91 17.09 -22.60 -9.10
N SER A 92 17.94 -22.88 -8.10
CA SER A 92 17.61 -23.82 -7.02
C SER A 92 16.35 -23.41 -6.26
N ARG A 93 16.14 -22.11 -6.04
CA ARG A 93 14.95 -21.60 -5.34
C ARG A 93 13.67 -21.94 -6.10
N LEU A 94 13.63 -21.66 -7.41
CA LEU A 94 12.47 -21.97 -8.25
C LEU A 94 12.23 -23.48 -8.30
N GLU A 95 13.30 -24.26 -8.46
CA GLU A 95 13.22 -25.72 -8.50
C GLU A 95 12.66 -26.30 -7.19
N PHE A 96 13.29 -26.03 -6.05
CA PHE A 96 12.86 -26.61 -4.78
C PHE A 96 11.47 -26.15 -4.36
N TRP A 97 11.08 -24.92 -4.68
CA TRP A 97 9.72 -24.44 -4.45
C TRP A 97 8.70 -25.17 -5.32
N SER A 98 8.99 -25.32 -6.63
CA SER A 98 8.11 -26.03 -7.58
C SER A 98 7.89 -27.49 -7.21
N GLN A 99 8.89 -28.10 -6.56
CA GLN A 99 8.86 -29.48 -6.11
C GLN A 99 7.93 -29.70 -4.92
N ILE A 100 7.41 -28.65 -4.27
CA ILE A 100 6.30 -28.76 -3.33
C ILE A 100 5.02 -28.84 -4.17
N ASP A 101 4.52 -30.05 -4.39
CA ASP A 101 3.34 -30.33 -5.20
C ASP A 101 2.33 -31.22 -4.44
N TYR A 102 1.13 -31.35 -5.01
CA TYR A 102 0.04 -32.13 -4.41
C TYR A 102 0.44 -33.60 -4.24
N GLU A 103 1.07 -34.20 -5.25
CA GLU A 103 1.43 -35.63 -5.23
C GLU A 103 2.36 -35.96 -4.06
N LYS A 104 3.41 -35.16 -3.86
CA LYS A 104 4.32 -35.37 -2.73
C LYS A 104 3.64 -35.01 -1.42
N SER A 105 2.87 -33.93 -1.37
CA SER A 105 2.17 -33.53 -0.16
C SER A 105 1.17 -34.59 0.30
N ASP A 106 0.42 -35.20 -0.62
CA ASP A 106 -0.47 -36.32 -0.34
C ASP A 106 0.31 -37.57 0.06
N PHE A 107 1.38 -37.95 -0.67
CA PHE A 107 2.23 -39.08 -0.31
C PHE A 107 2.75 -38.96 1.13
N PHE A 108 3.34 -37.82 1.48
CA PHE A 108 3.89 -37.57 2.83
C PHE A 108 2.83 -37.33 3.90
N SER A 109 1.56 -37.22 3.53
CA SER A 109 0.43 -37.17 4.46
C SER A 109 -0.29 -38.52 4.60
N SER A 110 -0.29 -39.35 3.55
CA SER A 110 -0.96 -40.65 3.49
C SER A 110 -0.12 -41.78 4.08
N ILE A 111 1.18 -41.85 3.78
CA ILE A 111 2.08 -42.89 4.32
C ILE A 111 2.15 -42.89 5.86
N PRO A 112 2.17 -41.73 6.56
CA PRO A 112 2.05 -41.70 8.01
C PRO A 112 0.80 -42.39 8.57
N ILE A 113 -0.33 -42.34 7.85
CA ILE A 113 -1.58 -43.00 8.25
C ILE A 113 -1.41 -44.51 8.24
N ASP A 114 -0.83 -45.04 7.15
CA ASP A 114 -0.59 -46.47 6.96
C ASP A 114 0.39 -47.01 8.00
N ILE A 115 1.48 -46.28 8.24
CA ILE A 115 2.48 -46.64 9.25
C ILE A 115 1.86 -46.57 10.65
N TYR A 116 1.12 -45.51 10.96
CA TYR A 116 0.49 -45.33 12.27
C TYR A 116 -0.56 -46.41 12.58
N SER A 117 -1.30 -46.88 11.56
CA SER A 117 -2.29 -47.95 11.72
C SER A 117 -1.69 -49.28 12.19
N LYS A 118 -0.38 -49.50 11.98
CA LYS A 118 0.35 -50.68 12.48
C LYS A 118 0.62 -50.63 13.99
N TYR A 119 0.37 -49.49 14.65
CA TYR A 119 0.46 -49.32 16.10
C TYR A 119 -0.88 -49.59 16.81
N SER A 120 -1.87 -50.15 16.12
CA SER A 120 -3.23 -50.40 16.64
C SER A 120 -3.31 -51.29 17.89
N THR A 121 -2.24 -52.00 18.21
CA THR A 121 -2.14 -52.87 19.39
C THR A 121 -1.68 -52.14 20.66
N LEU A 122 -1.24 -50.88 20.55
CA LEU A 122 -0.80 -50.08 21.70
C LEU A 122 -1.99 -49.48 22.46
N SER A 123 -1.86 -49.37 23.78
CA SER A 123 -2.77 -48.59 24.62
C SER A 123 -2.73 -47.10 24.22
N ASP A 124 -3.86 -46.41 24.28
CA ASP A 124 -4.06 -45.02 23.81
C ASP A 124 -3.94 -44.84 22.27
N TYR A 125 -4.06 -45.92 21.49
CA TYR A 125 -4.26 -45.83 20.04
C TYR A 125 -5.69 -45.40 19.73
N ASP A 126 -5.82 -44.41 18.85
CA ASP A 126 -7.08 -44.03 18.20
C ASP A 126 -6.93 -44.21 16.70
N SER A 127 -7.99 -44.62 16.00
CA SER A 127 -7.95 -44.71 14.54
C SER A 127 -7.79 -43.32 13.91
N PRO A 128 -7.15 -43.21 12.73
CA PRO A 128 -6.98 -41.93 12.04
C PRO A 128 -8.26 -41.11 11.87
N GLU A 129 -9.40 -41.77 11.63
CA GLU A 129 -10.72 -41.13 11.48
C GLU A 129 -11.22 -40.49 12.79
N ILE A 130 -10.84 -41.07 13.93
CA ILE A 130 -11.15 -40.54 15.26
C ILE A 130 -10.19 -39.39 15.62
N ILE A 131 -8.94 -39.44 15.16
CA ILE A 131 -7.92 -38.41 15.44
C ILE A 131 -8.34 -37.06 14.86
N PHE A 132 -8.89 -37.05 13.64
CA PHE A 132 -9.41 -35.85 13.00
C PHE A 132 -10.54 -36.21 12.01
N SER A 133 -11.77 -35.82 12.35
CA SER A 133 -12.97 -36.11 11.56
C SER A 133 -13.13 -35.24 10.32
N GLY A 134 -12.27 -34.24 10.13
CA GLY A 134 -12.30 -33.31 8.99
C GLY A 134 -12.69 -31.88 9.36
N ILE A 135 -12.83 -31.05 8.33
CA ILE A 135 -13.20 -29.63 8.44
C ILE A 135 -14.72 -29.51 8.24
N SER A 136 -15.40 -28.70 9.06
CA SER A 136 -16.83 -28.43 8.89
C SER A 136 -17.12 -27.75 7.56
N GLU A 137 -18.30 -28.00 6.97
CA GLU A 137 -18.69 -27.35 5.70
C GLU A 137 -18.73 -25.82 5.82
N GLU A 138 -19.16 -25.29 6.98
CA GLU A 138 -19.15 -23.85 7.23
C GLU A 138 -17.74 -23.25 7.13
N LEU A 139 -16.74 -23.89 7.75
CA LEU A 139 -15.36 -23.40 7.66
C LEU A 139 -14.77 -23.62 6.27
N LYS A 140 -15.12 -24.70 5.57
CA LYS A 140 -14.70 -24.92 4.18
C LYS A 140 -15.16 -23.78 3.28
N GLU A 141 -16.42 -23.35 3.38
CA GLU A 141 -16.95 -22.24 2.59
C GLU A 141 -16.26 -20.91 2.93
N LYS A 142 -16.00 -20.64 4.22
CA LYS A 142 -15.20 -19.47 4.64
C LYS A 142 -13.79 -19.50 4.04
N ILE A 143 -13.13 -20.66 4.02
CA ILE A 143 -11.80 -20.82 3.43
C ILE A 143 -11.86 -20.61 1.91
N LYS A 144 -12.86 -21.17 1.21
CA LYS A 144 -13.05 -20.94 -0.24
C LYS A 144 -13.24 -19.47 -0.57
N GLN A 145 -14.06 -18.76 0.21
CA GLN A 145 -14.26 -17.33 0.05
C GLN A 145 -12.95 -16.56 0.23
N LEU A 146 -12.22 -16.81 1.33
CA LEU A 146 -10.92 -16.19 1.59
C LEU A 146 -9.93 -16.46 0.44
N ASN A 147 -9.88 -17.69 -0.05
CA ASN A 147 -8.99 -18.07 -1.13
C ASN A 147 -9.32 -17.31 -2.42
N SER A 148 -10.61 -17.15 -2.76
CA SER A 148 -11.06 -16.36 -3.93
C SER A 148 -10.75 -14.86 -3.82
N GLU A 149 -10.83 -14.31 -2.60
CA GLU A 149 -10.53 -12.90 -2.31
C GLU A 149 -9.03 -12.60 -2.37
N LEU A 150 -8.18 -13.52 -1.88
CA LEU A 150 -6.73 -13.34 -1.80
C LEU A 150 -5.95 -13.96 -2.96
N ASP A 151 -6.61 -14.53 -3.96
CA ASP A 151 -5.97 -15.25 -5.06
C ASP A 151 -5.09 -14.34 -5.92
N ILE A 152 -3.78 -14.39 -5.66
CA ILE A 152 -2.73 -13.66 -6.38
C ILE A 152 -2.39 -14.27 -7.75
N GLU A 153 -3.05 -15.36 -8.16
CA GLU A 153 -2.88 -16.00 -9.47
C GLU A 153 -4.09 -15.79 -10.38
N LYS A 154 -5.18 -15.22 -9.83
CA LYS A 154 -6.45 -14.96 -10.52
C LYS A 154 -6.32 -14.00 -11.69
N TYR A 155 -5.53 -12.95 -11.53
CA TYR A 155 -5.35 -11.88 -12.51
C TYR A 155 -3.88 -11.58 -12.77
N PRO A 156 -3.51 -11.15 -13.99
CA PRO A 156 -2.19 -10.61 -14.29
C PRO A 156 -1.77 -9.56 -13.26
N ASN A 157 -0.63 -9.73 -12.61
CA ASN A 157 -0.06 -8.80 -11.62
C ASN A 157 1.46 -8.74 -11.73
N PHE A 158 2.06 -7.69 -11.17
CA PHE A 158 3.50 -7.62 -10.94
C PHE A 158 3.78 -7.69 -9.45
N SER A 159 4.81 -8.44 -9.07
CA SER A 159 5.28 -8.51 -7.70
C SER A 159 6.80 -8.39 -7.60
N SER A 160 7.24 -7.89 -6.47
CA SER A 160 8.66 -7.75 -6.11
C SER A 160 9.19 -8.91 -5.25
N ASP A 161 8.32 -9.85 -4.89
CA ASP A 161 8.69 -10.98 -4.04
C ASP A 161 9.54 -12.03 -4.78
N ILE A 162 10.39 -12.74 -4.02
CA ILE A 162 11.42 -13.61 -4.57
C ILE A 162 10.87 -14.89 -5.25
N LEU A 163 9.60 -15.22 -4.99
CA LEU A 163 8.89 -16.38 -5.55
C LEU A 163 7.88 -15.97 -6.63
N SER A 164 7.84 -14.69 -7.02
CA SER A 164 6.88 -14.17 -7.99
C SER A 164 6.84 -14.92 -9.32
N LEU A 165 8.01 -15.25 -9.85
CA LEU A 165 8.16 -15.99 -11.11
C LEU A 165 7.76 -17.46 -11.03
N THR A 166 7.35 -17.97 -9.86
CA THR A 166 6.84 -19.34 -9.68
C THR A 166 5.32 -19.47 -9.84
N ARG A 167 4.64 -18.34 -10.03
CA ARG A 167 3.18 -18.23 -10.02
C ARG A 167 2.62 -17.98 -11.40
N TYR A 168 1.37 -18.38 -11.60
CA TYR A 168 0.64 -17.99 -12.81
C TYR A 168 0.24 -16.52 -12.77
N ASN A 169 0.10 -15.92 -13.96
CA ASN A 169 -0.32 -14.53 -14.12
C ASN A 169 0.51 -13.53 -13.30
N SER A 170 1.77 -13.85 -12.98
CA SER A 170 2.63 -12.99 -12.18
C SER A 170 3.93 -12.67 -12.92
N GLY A 171 4.21 -11.37 -13.06
CA GLY A 171 5.52 -10.86 -13.41
C GLY A 171 6.35 -10.58 -12.15
N GLY A 172 7.66 -10.76 -12.24
CA GLY A 172 8.55 -10.69 -11.09
C GLY A 172 9.81 -9.88 -11.32
N LEU A 173 10.35 -9.30 -10.25
CA LEU A 173 11.68 -8.69 -10.26
C LEU A 173 12.76 -9.79 -10.09
N ILE A 174 13.78 -9.78 -10.94
CA ILE A 174 14.98 -10.61 -10.77
C ILE A 174 16.01 -9.78 -9.99
N PRO A 175 16.31 -10.13 -8.72
CA PRO A 175 17.25 -9.35 -7.92
C PRO A 175 18.68 -9.56 -8.42
N CYS A 176 19.46 -8.47 -8.42
CA CYS A 176 20.84 -8.45 -8.92
C CYS A 176 21.89 -8.33 -7.80
N SER A 177 21.47 -8.36 -6.52
CA SER A 177 22.35 -8.28 -5.36
C SER A 177 21.78 -9.04 -4.17
N LYS A 178 22.62 -9.39 -3.18
CA LYS A 178 22.17 -10.05 -1.94
C LYS A 178 21.15 -9.21 -1.15
N LEU A 179 21.33 -7.89 -1.12
CA LEU A 179 20.36 -6.97 -0.49
C LEU A 179 18.97 -7.08 -1.13
N GLN A 180 18.92 -7.09 -2.47
CA GLN A 180 17.68 -7.25 -3.21
C GLN A 180 17.08 -8.66 -3.07
N VAL A 181 17.92 -9.70 -2.98
CA VAL A 181 17.45 -11.07 -2.67
C VAL A 181 16.77 -11.08 -1.30
N LYS A 182 17.40 -10.51 -0.27
CA LYS A 182 16.86 -10.45 1.09
C LYS A 182 15.55 -9.64 1.15
N ALA A 183 15.48 -8.51 0.45
CA ALA A 183 14.27 -7.73 0.28
C ALA A 183 13.13 -8.53 -0.38
N GLY A 184 13.43 -9.28 -1.44
CA GLY A 184 12.46 -10.16 -2.09
C GLY A 184 11.99 -11.31 -1.18
N VAL A 185 12.87 -11.86 -0.34
CA VAL A 185 12.53 -12.90 0.66
C VAL A 185 11.53 -12.36 1.68
N LEU A 186 11.81 -11.17 2.25
CA LEU A 186 10.90 -10.49 3.17
C LEU A 186 9.52 -10.30 2.52
N LYS A 187 9.48 -9.92 1.23
CA LYS A 187 8.22 -9.81 0.50
C LYS A 187 7.46 -11.12 0.33
N SER A 188 8.12 -12.24 0.04
CA SER A 188 7.39 -13.53 -0.06
C SER A 188 6.83 -13.95 1.30
N LEU A 189 7.56 -13.68 2.39
CA LEU A 189 7.09 -13.93 3.75
C LEU A 189 5.93 -13.02 4.15
N GLU A 190 5.89 -11.75 3.72
CA GLU A 190 4.72 -10.88 3.93
C GLU A 190 3.44 -11.48 3.34
N ILE A 191 3.51 -11.99 2.10
CA ILE A 191 2.37 -12.62 1.41
C ILE A 191 1.88 -13.85 2.18
N ILE A 192 2.81 -14.69 2.63
CA ILE A 192 2.52 -15.92 3.38
C ILE A 192 1.91 -15.60 4.74
N LEU A 193 2.47 -14.61 5.46
CA LEU A 193 2.01 -14.20 6.77
C LEU A 193 0.62 -13.58 6.74
N GLU A 194 0.35 -12.71 5.76
CA GLU A 194 -0.97 -12.13 5.57
C GLU A 194 -2.05 -13.18 5.34
N TYR A 195 -1.79 -14.14 4.46
CA TYR A 195 -2.72 -15.25 4.24
C TYR A 195 -2.94 -16.06 5.52
N SER A 196 -1.87 -16.36 6.27
CA SER A 196 -1.95 -17.12 7.53
C SER A 196 -2.72 -16.37 8.63
N ILE A 197 -2.57 -15.04 8.70
CA ILE A 197 -3.30 -14.16 9.62
C ILE A 197 -4.81 -14.20 9.32
N GLU A 198 -5.20 -14.05 8.05
CA GLU A 198 -6.60 -14.10 7.67
C GLU A 198 -7.20 -15.50 7.84
N LEU A 199 -6.44 -16.55 7.48
CA LEU A 199 -6.82 -17.95 7.70
C LEU A 199 -7.05 -18.24 9.20
N TYR A 200 -6.22 -17.68 10.09
CA TYR A 200 -6.41 -17.79 11.54
C TYR A 200 -7.70 -17.10 11.99
N LYS A 201 -7.97 -15.87 11.50
CA LYS A 201 -9.17 -15.10 11.88
C LYS A 201 -10.46 -15.84 11.51
N ILE A 202 -10.55 -16.39 10.30
CA ILE A 202 -11.76 -17.13 9.86
C ILE A 202 -11.92 -18.49 10.54
N SER A 203 -10.83 -19.06 11.07
CA SER A 203 -10.83 -20.36 11.76
C SER A 203 -11.23 -20.28 13.23
N LYS A 204 -11.49 -19.07 13.77
CA LYS A 204 -11.93 -18.89 15.17
C LYS A 204 -13.14 -19.79 15.49
N GLY A 205 -13.06 -20.50 16.61
CA GLY A 205 -14.04 -21.52 17.01
C GLY A 205 -13.69 -22.96 16.61
N ASN A 206 -12.57 -23.18 15.87
CA ASN A 206 -12.05 -24.51 15.53
C ASN A 206 -10.64 -24.69 16.11
N GLU A 207 -10.55 -24.94 17.42
CA GLU A 207 -9.27 -24.92 18.19
C GLU A 207 -8.15 -25.78 17.59
N ASP A 208 -8.45 -26.98 17.12
CA ASP A 208 -7.42 -27.85 16.53
C ASP A 208 -6.81 -27.26 15.24
N ILE A 209 -7.63 -26.56 14.44
CA ILE A 209 -7.20 -25.91 13.21
C ILE A 209 -6.44 -24.63 13.54
N LEU A 210 -6.93 -23.86 14.52
CA LEU A 210 -6.25 -22.67 15.04
C LEU A 210 -4.85 -22.98 15.55
N ASP A 211 -4.69 -24.05 16.32
CA ASP A 211 -3.39 -24.51 16.83
C ASP A 211 -2.38 -24.70 15.69
N VAL A 212 -2.80 -25.38 14.61
CA VAL A 212 -1.95 -25.64 13.45
C VAL A 212 -1.59 -24.35 12.72
N ILE A 213 -2.58 -23.48 12.43
CA ILE A 213 -2.33 -22.22 11.74
C ILE A 213 -1.43 -21.31 12.58
N LYS A 214 -1.63 -21.25 13.90
CA LYS A 214 -0.82 -20.46 14.82
C LYS A 214 0.65 -20.91 14.81
N LYS A 215 0.89 -22.22 14.75
CA LYS A 215 2.26 -22.78 14.64
C LYS A 215 2.92 -22.42 13.30
N ILE A 216 2.19 -22.48 12.20
CA ILE A 216 2.67 -22.03 10.88
C ILE A 216 3.05 -20.55 10.96
N LEU A 217 2.14 -19.72 11.45
CA LEU A 217 2.30 -18.27 11.57
C LEU A 217 3.50 -17.89 12.45
N ILE A 218 3.68 -18.52 13.62
CA ILE A 218 4.86 -18.29 14.47
C ILE A 218 6.15 -18.67 13.75
N THR A 219 6.15 -19.77 13.00
CA THR A 219 7.34 -20.26 12.27
C THR A 219 7.73 -19.31 11.14
N ASP A 220 6.77 -18.86 10.35
CA ASP A 220 7.00 -17.91 9.26
C ASP A 220 7.37 -16.52 9.80
N LEU A 221 6.78 -16.07 10.93
CA LEU A 221 7.10 -14.77 11.53
C LEU A 221 8.53 -14.74 12.06
N ILE A 222 9.00 -15.82 12.69
CA ILE A 222 10.40 -15.93 13.10
C ILE A 222 11.31 -15.91 11.88
N SER A 223 10.94 -16.59 10.79
CA SER A 223 11.71 -16.53 9.54
C SER A 223 11.76 -15.11 8.96
N TYR A 224 10.68 -14.34 9.07
CA TYR A 224 10.64 -12.92 8.68
C TYR A 224 11.55 -12.07 9.56
N CYS A 225 11.50 -12.27 10.88
CA CYS A 225 12.37 -11.58 11.84
C CYS A 225 13.85 -11.90 11.60
N ASP A 226 14.20 -13.16 11.38
CA ASP A 226 15.57 -13.62 11.18
C ASP A 226 16.15 -13.16 9.82
N ASN A 227 15.31 -12.98 8.80
CA ASN A 227 15.72 -12.37 7.52
C ASN A 227 15.83 -10.85 7.60
N PHE A 228 15.10 -10.21 8.53
CA PHE A 228 15.16 -8.78 8.74
C PHE A 228 16.36 -8.40 9.62
N ILE A 229 16.53 -9.10 10.75
CA ILE A 229 17.56 -8.90 11.76
C ILE A 229 18.38 -10.18 11.95
N THR A 230 19.69 -10.05 11.87
CA THR A 230 20.63 -11.17 11.95
C THR A 230 20.59 -11.83 13.32
N ARG A 231 20.57 -13.17 13.34
CA ARG A 231 20.65 -13.93 14.58
C ARG A 231 22.04 -13.88 15.20
N THR A 232 22.09 -13.53 16.48
CA THR A 232 23.32 -13.47 17.28
C THR A 232 23.51 -14.69 18.19
N ASP A 233 22.49 -15.54 18.32
CA ASP A 233 22.47 -16.74 19.17
C ASP A 233 22.88 -18.02 18.42
N ILE A 234 23.27 -17.90 17.15
CA ILE A 234 23.73 -19.03 16.32
C ILE A 234 25.25 -19.17 16.41
N THR A 235 25.74 -20.40 16.59
CA THR A 235 27.17 -20.70 16.53
C THR A 235 27.73 -20.48 15.12
N PRO A 236 28.86 -19.79 14.95
CA PRO A 236 29.49 -19.62 13.64
C PRO A 236 29.75 -20.97 12.95
N GLY A 237 29.42 -21.05 11.66
CA GLY A 237 29.47 -22.24 10.82
C GLY A 237 28.24 -23.16 10.90
N ALA A 238 27.23 -22.82 11.70
CA ALA A 238 25.99 -23.59 11.76
C ALA A 238 25.20 -23.48 10.45
N LYS A 239 24.44 -24.51 10.08
CA LYS A 239 23.62 -24.52 8.84
C LYS A 239 22.56 -23.42 8.81
N GLN A 240 22.17 -22.94 9.98
CA GLN A 240 21.18 -21.90 10.18
C GLN A 240 21.78 -20.49 10.15
N GLU A 241 23.11 -20.35 10.14
CA GLU A 241 23.78 -19.06 10.10
C GLU A 241 23.52 -18.38 8.74
N GLU A 242 22.93 -17.19 8.79
CA GLU A 242 22.64 -16.37 7.63
C GLU A 242 22.54 -14.90 8.05
N ASP A 243 23.08 -14.01 7.22
CA ASP A 243 22.96 -12.58 7.46
C ASP A 243 21.54 -12.10 7.12
N GLY A 244 20.94 -11.38 8.05
CA GLY A 244 19.74 -10.60 7.86
C GLY A 244 20.02 -9.30 7.11
N LEU A 245 18.97 -8.55 6.79
CA LEU A 245 19.06 -7.28 6.08
C LEU A 245 19.93 -6.27 6.84
N ASP A 246 19.79 -6.21 8.17
CA ASP A 246 20.55 -5.33 9.08
C ASP A 246 22.08 -5.44 8.92
N LYS A 247 22.61 -6.67 8.83
CA LYS A 247 24.05 -6.93 8.72
C LYS A 247 24.54 -6.81 7.28
N LEU A 248 23.71 -7.20 6.30
CA LEU A 248 24.04 -6.98 4.88
C LEU A 248 24.18 -5.49 4.52
N LEU A 249 23.56 -4.59 5.30
CA LEU A 249 23.69 -3.14 5.14
C LEU A 249 24.99 -2.58 5.74
N GLU A 250 25.69 -3.32 6.60
CA GLU A 250 26.94 -2.87 7.22
C GLU A 250 28.02 -2.62 6.16
N GLY A 251 28.64 -1.44 6.21
CA GLY A 251 29.68 -1.05 5.25
C GLY A 251 29.19 -0.71 3.84
N THR A 252 27.87 -0.65 3.63
CA THR A 252 27.27 -0.20 2.35
C THR A 252 27.05 1.32 2.34
N GLU A 253 26.76 1.87 1.15
CA GLU A 253 26.42 3.30 1.00
C GLU A 253 24.98 3.65 1.42
N PHE A 254 24.13 2.63 1.69
CA PHE A 254 22.71 2.77 2.02
C PHE A 254 22.49 3.10 3.50
N LEU A 255 23.09 4.21 3.94
CA LEU A 255 23.10 4.64 5.34
C LEU A 255 21.68 4.87 5.88
N LYS A 256 20.74 5.30 5.03
CA LYS A 256 19.38 5.62 5.48
C LYS A 256 18.61 4.36 5.90
N ALA A 257 18.76 3.26 5.15
CA ALA A 257 18.17 1.98 5.53
C ALA A 257 18.70 1.51 6.90
N LYS A 258 20.02 1.61 7.12
CA LYS A 258 20.66 1.22 8.37
C LYS A 258 20.18 2.08 9.54
N GLU A 259 20.13 3.40 9.36
CA GLU A 259 19.58 4.33 10.37
C GLU A 259 18.14 3.97 10.77
N ILE A 260 17.29 3.59 9.81
CA ILE A 260 15.90 3.20 10.08
C ILE A 260 15.83 1.92 10.94
N ILE A 261 16.65 0.92 10.63
CA ILE A 261 16.73 -0.33 11.41
C ILE A 261 17.25 -0.04 12.81
N ASP A 262 18.31 0.75 12.94
CA ASP A 262 18.89 1.09 14.23
C ASP A 262 17.91 1.90 15.10
N GLU A 263 17.20 2.86 14.51
CA GLU A 263 16.10 3.59 15.18
C GLU A 263 15.00 2.63 15.66
N PHE A 264 14.59 1.69 14.82
CA PHE A 264 13.60 0.67 15.19
C PHE A 264 14.08 -0.18 16.38
N LEU A 265 15.29 -0.73 16.33
CA LEU A 265 15.82 -1.57 17.40
C LEU A 265 16.05 -0.79 18.70
N ASN A 266 16.40 0.49 18.61
CA ASN A 266 16.57 1.36 19.78
C ASN A 266 15.24 1.72 20.46
N ASN A 267 14.17 1.90 19.68
CA ASN A 267 12.88 2.36 20.21
C ASN A 267 11.88 1.23 20.45
N PHE A 268 12.03 0.07 19.83
CA PHE A 268 11.08 -1.05 19.92
C PHE A 268 11.65 -2.23 20.73
N LYS A 269 10.79 -2.93 21.49
CA LYS A 269 11.16 -4.14 22.27
C LYS A 269 11.23 -5.39 21.38
N PHE A 270 12.05 -5.34 20.34
CA PHE A 270 12.16 -6.40 19.33
C PHE A 270 12.61 -7.74 19.94
N ASP A 271 13.76 -7.76 20.63
CA ASP A 271 14.34 -9.00 21.16
C ASP A 271 13.45 -9.68 22.21
N GLU A 272 12.84 -8.90 23.10
CA GLU A 272 11.95 -9.42 24.15
C GLU A 272 10.78 -10.20 23.54
N LYS A 273 10.10 -9.60 22.55
CA LYS A 273 8.98 -10.22 21.84
C LYS A 273 9.43 -11.43 21.02
N LEU A 274 10.54 -11.30 20.28
CA LEU A 274 11.06 -12.38 19.44
C LEU A 274 11.51 -13.59 20.25
N ASN A 275 12.15 -13.39 21.40
CA ASN A 275 12.63 -14.48 22.25
C ASN A 275 11.49 -15.31 22.86
N ASN A 276 10.37 -14.66 23.21
CA ASN A 276 9.17 -15.37 23.63
C ASN A 276 8.65 -16.31 22.52
N LEU A 277 8.53 -15.79 21.30
CA LEU A 277 8.11 -16.58 20.14
C LEU A 277 9.08 -17.72 19.80
N ARG A 278 10.40 -17.46 19.85
CA ARG A 278 11.44 -18.48 19.61
C ARG A 278 11.34 -19.63 20.61
N THR A 279 11.03 -19.34 21.87
CA THR A 279 10.86 -20.35 22.92
C THR A 279 9.73 -21.32 22.58
N VAL A 280 8.57 -20.80 22.17
CA VAL A 280 7.42 -21.64 21.76
C VAL A 280 7.72 -22.38 20.46
N ARG A 281 8.30 -21.69 19.46
CA ARG A 281 8.68 -22.29 18.17
C ARG A 281 9.60 -23.48 18.33
N ASN A 282 10.58 -23.37 19.22
CA ASN A 282 11.57 -24.41 19.49
C ASN A 282 11.01 -25.58 20.32
N LYS A 283 9.75 -25.55 20.75
CA LYS A 283 9.12 -26.66 21.46
C LYS A 283 7.99 -27.30 20.68
N SER A 284 7.16 -26.51 19.98
CA SER A 284 5.90 -27.01 19.43
C SER A 284 5.64 -26.65 17.96
N CYS A 285 6.33 -25.66 17.39
CA CYS A 285 6.08 -25.22 16.01
C CYS A 285 7.07 -25.84 15.02
N GLY A 286 8.36 -25.52 15.11
CA GLY A 286 9.39 -25.98 14.17
C GLY A 286 9.82 -27.45 14.36
N HIS A 287 9.42 -28.06 15.48
CA HIS A 287 9.45 -29.49 15.78
C HIS A 287 8.56 -29.77 17.01
N ILE A 288 8.41 -31.04 17.40
CA ILE A 288 7.70 -31.44 18.63
C ILE A 288 8.72 -31.89 19.69
N ASP A 289 8.85 -31.14 20.78
CA ASP A 289 9.68 -31.51 21.92
C ASP A 289 9.03 -32.67 22.70
N ILE A 290 9.71 -33.81 22.67
CA ILE A 290 9.25 -35.05 23.28
C ILE A 290 9.36 -35.06 24.81
N ASN A 291 10.14 -34.14 25.39
CA ASN A 291 10.30 -34.03 26.84
C ASN A 291 9.09 -33.35 27.50
N ASN A 292 8.31 -32.60 26.72
CA ASN A 292 7.12 -31.91 27.20
C ASN A 292 5.86 -32.74 26.93
N SER A 293 4.88 -32.69 27.83
CA SER A 293 3.57 -33.29 27.58
C SER A 293 2.81 -32.50 26.50
N ILE A 294 1.89 -33.15 25.78
CA ILE A 294 1.05 -32.46 24.78
C ILE A 294 0.25 -31.32 25.41
N THR A 295 -0.23 -31.50 26.64
CA THR A 295 -0.90 -30.44 27.40
C THR A 295 0.03 -29.25 27.63
N ALA A 296 1.29 -29.48 28.05
CA ALA A 296 2.26 -28.40 28.24
C ALA A 296 2.60 -27.68 26.92
N LEU A 297 2.75 -28.42 25.81
CA LEU A 297 2.98 -27.82 24.50
C LEU A 297 1.81 -26.94 24.04
N LYS A 298 0.57 -27.35 24.33
CA LYS A 298 -0.63 -26.54 24.06
C LYS A 298 -0.68 -25.30 24.96
N THR A 299 -0.44 -25.44 26.26
CA THR A 299 -0.36 -24.29 27.18
C THR A 299 0.69 -23.27 26.75
N ASP A 300 1.88 -23.73 26.33
CA ASP A 300 2.93 -22.84 25.80
C ASP A 300 2.44 -22.11 24.54
N LEU A 301 1.72 -22.78 23.64
CA LEU A 301 1.14 -22.15 22.45
C LEU A 301 0.02 -21.15 22.80
N ASP A 302 -0.87 -21.51 23.72
CA ASP A 302 -2.00 -20.68 24.18
C ASP A 302 -1.53 -19.40 24.88
N SER A 303 -0.35 -19.44 25.51
CA SER A 303 0.25 -18.27 26.15
C SER A 303 0.57 -17.12 25.19
N ILE A 304 0.68 -17.39 23.88
CA ILE A 304 0.97 -16.37 22.87
C ILE A 304 -0.34 -15.75 22.38
N ASN A 305 -0.55 -14.46 22.62
CA ASN A 305 -1.73 -13.75 22.14
C ASN A 305 -1.62 -13.43 20.64
N PHE A 306 -2.63 -13.81 19.85
CA PHE A 306 -2.65 -13.54 18.40
C PHE A 306 -2.60 -12.04 18.05
N ASP A 307 -3.34 -11.19 18.78
CA ASP A 307 -3.37 -9.74 18.51
C ASP A 307 -1.99 -9.11 18.76
N GLU A 308 -1.21 -9.66 19.69
CA GLU A 308 0.18 -9.27 19.92
C GLU A 308 1.09 -9.75 18.78
N ILE A 309 0.88 -10.96 18.25
CA ILE A 309 1.63 -11.46 17.09
C ILE A 309 1.37 -10.58 15.87
N GLU A 310 0.10 -10.31 15.55
CA GLU A 310 -0.29 -9.46 14.42
C GLU A 310 0.29 -8.05 14.58
N SER A 311 0.21 -7.47 15.79
CA SER A 311 0.80 -6.16 16.09
C SER A 311 2.32 -6.14 15.87
N PHE A 312 3.02 -7.17 16.36
CA PHE A 312 4.47 -7.28 16.23
C PHE A 312 4.88 -7.40 14.76
N TYR A 313 4.22 -8.26 13.99
CA TYR A 313 4.42 -8.38 12.55
C TYR A 313 4.20 -7.04 11.82
N LEU A 314 3.06 -6.38 12.05
CA LEU A 314 2.73 -5.13 11.38
C LEU A 314 3.76 -4.03 11.65
N GLN A 315 4.33 -3.99 12.85
CA GLN A 315 5.36 -3.02 13.19
C GLN A 315 6.66 -3.25 12.39
N ILE A 316 7.10 -4.51 12.26
CA ILE A 316 8.28 -4.86 11.46
C ILE A 316 8.00 -4.55 9.99
N LYS A 317 6.82 -4.93 9.48
CA LYS A 317 6.39 -4.64 8.10
C LYS A 317 6.41 -3.14 7.79
N LYS A 318 5.88 -2.30 8.68
CA LYS A 318 5.91 -0.84 8.50
C LYS A 318 7.35 -0.32 8.46
N THR A 319 8.23 -0.86 9.31
CA THR A 319 9.65 -0.48 9.33
C THR A 319 10.32 -0.85 8.00
N TYR A 320 10.07 -2.05 7.49
CA TYR A 320 10.56 -2.48 6.19
C TYR A 320 10.00 -1.61 5.04
N LYS A 321 8.71 -1.25 5.07
CA LYS A 321 8.12 -0.31 4.10
C LYS A 321 8.79 1.07 4.12
N LYS A 322 9.13 1.59 5.31
CA LYS A 322 9.88 2.85 5.44
C LYS A 322 11.26 2.75 4.76
N ILE A 323 11.95 1.62 4.89
CA ILE A 323 13.21 1.36 4.18
C ILE A 323 12.98 1.39 2.67
N CYS A 324 11.95 0.69 2.17
CA CYS A 324 11.63 0.67 0.75
C CYS A 324 11.27 2.06 0.18
N SER A 325 10.62 2.93 0.95
CA SER A 325 10.28 4.29 0.49
C SER A 325 11.46 5.25 0.48
N GLU A 326 12.39 5.11 1.43
CA GLU A 326 13.48 6.08 1.66
C GLU A 326 14.77 5.74 0.88
N GLU A 327 14.94 4.48 0.45
CA GLU A 327 16.15 4.03 -0.25
C GLU A 327 15.88 3.48 -1.64
N MET A 328 16.53 4.06 -2.64
CA MET A 328 16.26 3.79 -4.06
C MET A 328 16.44 2.32 -4.45
N VAL A 329 17.44 1.63 -3.88
CA VAL A 329 17.71 0.21 -4.15
C VAL A 329 16.55 -0.71 -3.73
N PHE A 330 15.73 -0.26 -2.78
CA PHE A 330 14.60 -1.00 -2.23
C PHE A 330 13.23 -0.53 -2.75
N GLN A 331 13.16 0.59 -3.48
CA GLN A 331 11.88 1.17 -3.94
C GLN A 331 10.99 0.20 -4.72
N ALA A 332 11.58 -0.64 -5.58
CA ALA A 332 10.82 -1.65 -6.33
C ALA A 332 10.12 -2.67 -5.41
N PHE A 333 10.65 -2.90 -4.20
CA PHE A 333 10.05 -3.75 -3.17
C PHE A 333 8.96 -3.05 -2.36
N SER A 334 8.53 -1.85 -2.74
CA SER A 334 7.27 -1.27 -2.24
C SER A 334 6.04 -1.79 -2.98
N LEU A 335 6.23 -2.45 -4.14
CA LEU A 335 5.15 -3.00 -4.94
C LEU A 335 4.48 -4.18 -4.22
N GLU A 336 3.15 -4.10 -4.07
CA GLU A 336 2.34 -5.16 -3.50
C GLU A 336 1.79 -6.09 -4.61
N PRO A 337 1.76 -7.41 -4.41
CA PRO A 337 1.39 -8.40 -5.44
C PRO A 337 -0.11 -8.51 -5.75
N LYS A 338 -0.96 -7.79 -5.01
CA LYS A 338 -2.42 -7.94 -5.08
C LYS A 338 -3.06 -7.13 -6.20
N ASP A 339 -2.34 -6.15 -6.73
CA ASP A 339 -2.90 -5.22 -7.69
C ASP A 339 -2.84 -5.79 -9.10
N ARG A 340 -3.99 -5.80 -9.76
CA ARG A 340 -4.11 -6.22 -11.15
C ARG A 340 -3.31 -5.29 -12.06
N ALA A 341 -2.50 -5.87 -12.93
CA ALA A 341 -1.90 -5.21 -14.07
C ALA A 341 -2.97 -5.00 -15.15
N TYR A 342 -3.59 -3.82 -15.11
CA TYR A 342 -4.60 -3.41 -16.08
C TYR A 342 -4.03 -3.35 -17.52
N GLY A 343 -4.87 -3.65 -18.50
CA GLY A 343 -4.48 -3.73 -19.92
C GLY A 343 -3.73 -5.00 -20.32
N ILE A 344 -3.45 -5.91 -19.39
CA ILE A 344 -2.78 -7.19 -19.64
C ILE A 344 -3.80 -8.31 -19.52
N GLN A 345 -3.91 -9.14 -20.57
CA GLN A 345 -4.79 -10.32 -20.57
C GLN A 345 -4.14 -11.53 -19.91
N LYS A 346 -2.82 -11.68 -20.06
CA LYS A 346 -2.05 -12.81 -19.53
C LYS A 346 -0.59 -12.39 -19.29
N LEU A 347 -0.01 -12.85 -18.20
CA LEU A 347 1.44 -12.83 -17.98
C LEU A 347 1.97 -14.27 -18.01
N VAL A 348 3.00 -14.49 -18.81
CA VAL A 348 3.66 -15.80 -18.91
C VAL A 348 4.93 -15.75 -18.07
N GLY A 349 4.88 -16.35 -16.88
CA GLY A 349 6.06 -16.59 -16.05
C GLY A 349 6.96 -17.70 -16.60
N ILE A 350 8.07 -17.98 -15.93
CA ILE A 350 8.86 -19.19 -16.19
C ILE A 350 7.96 -20.39 -15.87
N PRO A 351 7.78 -21.39 -16.76
CA PRO A 351 6.85 -22.47 -16.52
C PRO A 351 7.27 -23.28 -15.28
N VAL A 352 6.56 -23.06 -14.18
CA VAL A 352 6.67 -23.85 -12.96
C VAL A 352 5.56 -24.91 -12.99
N LYS A 353 5.87 -26.14 -12.57
CA LYS A 353 4.89 -27.24 -12.46
C LYS A 353 3.71 -26.74 -11.61
N PRO A 354 2.43 -26.90 -12.01
CA PRO A 354 1.30 -26.57 -11.14
C PRO A 354 1.33 -27.37 -9.84
N PHE A 355 0.63 -26.91 -8.80
CA PHE A 355 0.53 -27.69 -7.56
C PHE A 355 -0.25 -28.99 -7.80
N GLU A 356 -1.33 -28.93 -8.59
CA GLU A 356 -2.11 -30.10 -9.03
C GLU A 356 -1.84 -30.44 -10.50
N LYS A 357 -1.92 -31.73 -10.88
CA LYS A 357 -1.57 -32.22 -12.22
C LYS A 357 -2.41 -31.61 -13.37
N ASP A 358 -3.66 -31.22 -13.10
CA ASP A 358 -4.64 -30.86 -14.13
C ASP A 358 -5.08 -29.37 -14.14
N SER A 359 -4.38 -28.48 -13.44
CA SER A 359 -4.76 -27.06 -13.36
C SER A 359 -3.62 -26.15 -13.77
N ILE A 360 -3.43 -26.00 -15.07
CA ILE A 360 -2.99 -24.72 -15.61
C ILE A 360 -4.26 -24.01 -16.09
N PRO A 361 -5.01 -23.30 -15.24
CA PRO A 361 -5.87 -22.28 -15.77
C PRO A 361 -4.92 -21.25 -16.38
N GLU A 362 -4.68 -21.37 -17.68
CA GLU A 362 -4.34 -20.19 -18.45
C GLU A 362 -5.59 -19.31 -18.44
N THR A 363 -5.84 -18.65 -17.32
CA THR A 363 -6.92 -17.68 -17.20
C THR A 363 -6.46 -16.45 -17.96
N GLU A 364 -6.68 -16.49 -19.28
CA GLU A 364 -6.77 -15.28 -20.07
C GLU A 364 -7.87 -14.43 -19.44
N PHE A 365 -7.47 -13.31 -18.86
CA PHE A 365 -8.44 -12.35 -18.40
C PHE A 365 -9.09 -11.74 -19.64
N LEU A 366 -10.36 -12.08 -19.86
CA LEU A 366 -11.17 -11.48 -20.91
C LEU A 366 -11.70 -10.13 -20.40
N PRO A 367 -11.25 -9.00 -20.99
CA PRO A 367 -11.76 -7.71 -20.59
C PRO A 367 -13.25 -7.59 -20.91
N PRO A 368 -14.00 -6.79 -20.12
CA PRO A 368 -15.40 -6.51 -20.41
C PRO A 368 -15.55 -5.90 -21.80
N ASN A 369 -16.67 -6.20 -22.47
CA ASN A 369 -16.94 -5.67 -23.80
C ASN A 369 -17.11 -4.14 -23.75
N VAL A 370 -16.19 -3.42 -24.40
CA VAL A 370 -16.12 -1.96 -24.46
C VAL A 370 -17.29 -1.29 -25.22
N ASN A 371 -18.15 -2.07 -25.87
CA ASN A 371 -19.32 -1.59 -26.61
C ASN A 371 -20.67 -1.98 -25.96
N ASP A 372 -20.64 -2.61 -24.79
CA ASP A 372 -21.86 -2.99 -24.08
C ASP A 372 -22.34 -1.87 -23.15
N LEU A 373 -23.54 -1.35 -23.43
CA LEU A 373 -24.17 -0.28 -22.66
C LEU A 373 -24.48 -0.72 -21.21
N HIS A 374 -24.80 -2.01 -20.99
CA HIS A 374 -25.02 -2.52 -19.64
C HIS A 374 -23.73 -2.42 -18.81
N ASN A 375 -22.58 -2.73 -19.43
CA ASN A 375 -21.28 -2.56 -18.77
C ASN A 375 -20.98 -1.08 -18.47
N TYR A 376 -21.37 -0.13 -19.32
CA TYR A 376 -21.21 1.30 -19.00
C TYR A 376 -21.93 1.66 -17.70
N GLN A 377 -23.19 1.26 -17.55
CA GLN A 377 -23.94 1.57 -16.33
C GLN A 377 -23.32 0.88 -15.10
N THR A 378 -22.96 -0.40 -15.23
CA THR A 378 -22.35 -1.18 -14.15
C THR A 378 -21.05 -0.55 -13.69
N TYR A 379 -20.09 -0.32 -14.59
CA TYR A 379 -18.80 0.27 -14.23
C TYR A 379 -18.91 1.73 -13.78
N PHE A 380 -19.88 2.50 -14.30
CA PHE A 380 -20.12 3.85 -13.80
C PHE A 380 -20.52 3.84 -12.32
N ASN A 381 -21.36 2.89 -11.90
CA ASN A 381 -21.72 2.72 -10.51
C ASN A 381 -20.51 2.29 -9.65
N LEU A 382 -19.59 1.49 -10.19
CA LEU A 382 -18.40 1.01 -9.48
C LEU A 382 -17.34 2.11 -9.21
N LEU A 383 -17.42 3.26 -9.87
CA LEU A 383 -16.49 4.38 -9.62
C LEU A 383 -16.56 4.93 -8.19
N ASP A 384 -17.66 4.70 -7.45
CA ASP A 384 -17.78 5.10 -6.03
C ASP A 384 -17.15 4.08 -5.07
N SER A 385 -16.80 2.88 -5.55
CA SER A 385 -16.20 1.82 -4.75
C SER A 385 -14.71 2.05 -4.59
N LYS A 386 -14.21 2.12 -3.35
CA LYS A 386 -12.75 2.25 -3.09
C LYS A 386 -11.93 1.11 -3.67
N GLU A 387 -12.50 -0.10 -3.73
CA GLU A 387 -11.81 -1.30 -4.19
C GLU A 387 -11.86 -1.46 -5.71
N GLN A 388 -12.97 -1.03 -6.34
CA GLN A 388 -13.23 -1.26 -7.77
C GLN A 388 -13.09 0.00 -8.64
N HIS A 389 -12.82 1.16 -8.02
CA HIS A 389 -12.65 2.44 -8.74
C HIS A 389 -11.60 2.35 -9.85
N GLU A 390 -10.42 1.77 -9.56
CA GLU A 390 -9.33 1.67 -10.54
C GLU A 390 -9.69 0.77 -11.73
N GLU A 391 -10.47 -0.29 -11.49
CA GLU A 391 -10.98 -1.17 -12.53
C GLU A 391 -12.01 -0.45 -13.41
N ALA A 392 -12.96 0.23 -12.80
CA ALA A 392 -13.94 1.04 -13.51
C ALA A 392 -13.30 2.17 -14.32
N ARG A 393 -12.34 2.88 -13.73
CA ARG A 393 -11.57 3.92 -14.42
C ARG A 393 -10.81 3.35 -15.61
N HIS A 394 -10.12 2.21 -15.44
CA HIS A 394 -9.41 1.57 -16.55
C HIS A 394 -10.37 1.11 -17.66
N TYR A 395 -11.51 0.52 -17.27
CA TYR A 395 -12.55 0.13 -18.24
C TYR A 395 -12.98 1.31 -19.11
N PHE A 396 -13.24 2.48 -18.52
CA PHE A 396 -13.59 3.66 -19.31
C PHE A 396 -12.42 4.23 -20.12
N TRP A 397 -11.19 4.17 -19.59
CA TRP A 397 -9.98 4.53 -20.34
C TRP A 397 -9.87 3.73 -21.65
N GLU A 398 -10.14 2.42 -21.57
CA GLU A 398 -10.22 1.51 -22.72
C GLU A 398 -11.41 1.84 -23.62
N CYS A 399 -12.59 2.11 -23.05
CA CYS A 399 -13.77 2.47 -23.84
C CYS A 399 -13.56 3.76 -24.66
N PHE A 400 -12.94 4.79 -24.08
CA PHE A 400 -12.62 6.03 -24.80
C PHE A 400 -11.64 5.81 -25.95
N SER A 401 -10.80 4.78 -25.90
CA SER A 401 -9.84 4.48 -26.97
C SER A 401 -10.33 3.46 -27.99
N ARG A 402 -11.14 2.49 -27.58
CA ARG A 402 -11.44 1.28 -28.37
C ARG A 402 -12.93 1.06 -28.67
N SER A 403 -13.86 1.77 -28.02
CA SER A 403 -15.28 1.62 -28.39
C SER A 403 -15.51 2.05 -29.85
N ASN A 404 -16.61 1.60 -30.43
CA ASN A 404 -16.94 1.82 -31.84
C ASN A 404 -16.89 3.31 -32.18
N LEU A 405 -16.21 3.63 -33.28
CA LEU A 405 -16.16 4.97 -33.84
C LEU A 405 -17.54 5.34 -34.38
N ILE A 406 -18.07 6.47 -33.93
CA ILE A 406 -19.32 7.04 -34.46
C ILE A 406 -18.96 7.97 -35.62
N GLU A 407 -18.09 8.94 -35.36
CA GLU A 407 -17.71 9.94 -36.34
C GLU A 407 -16.35 10.56 -36.00
N LYS A 408 -15.81 11.33 -36.96
CA LYS A 408 -14.60 12.13 -36.79
C LYS A 408 -14.96 13.60 -36.75
N ILE A 409 -14.57 14.29 -35.69
CA ILE A 409 -14.91 15.70 -35.46
C ILE A 409 -13.66 16.56 -35.71
N ASN A 410 -13.83 17.71 -36.35
CA ASN A 410 -12.74 18.67 -36.54
C ASN A 410 -12.59 19.53 -35.29
N PHE A 411 -11.51 19.32 -34.54
CA PHE A 411 -11.20 20.09 -33.34
C PHE A 411 -10.07 21.08 -33.62
N THR A 412 -10.36 22.37 -33.41
CA THR A 412 -9.41 23.44 -33.72
C THR A 412 -8.73 23.92 -32.46
N THR A 413 -7.40 23.94 -32.50
CA THR A 413 -6.53 24.45 -31.43
C THR A 413 -5.50 25.40 -32.01
N LYS A 414 -4.85 26.17 -31.14
CA LYS A 414 -3.75 27.05 -31.47
C LYS A 414 -2.56 26.69 -30.59
N ASN A 415 -1.39 26.67 -31.22
CA ASN A 415 -0.13 26.93 -30.52
C ASN A 415 0.27 28.37 -30.81
N ARG A 416 1.19 28.92 -30.00
CA ARG A 416 1.60 30.35 -30.00
C ARG A 416 1.84 30.97 -31.40
N PHE A 417 2.19 30.16 -32.41
CA PHE A 417 2.47 30.61 -33.77
C PHE A 417 1.54 30.04 -34.86
N LEU A 418 0.77 28.99 -34.59
CA LEU A 418 0.05 28.22 -35.62
C LEU A 418 -1.32 27.76 -35.12
N LYS A 419 -2.34 27.99 -35.93
CA LYS A 419 -3.65 27.36 -35.78
C LYS A 419 -3.59 25.97 -36.41
N SER A 420 -3.95 24.94 -35.65
CA SER A 420 -4.01 23.56 -36.10
C SER A 420 -5.42 23.01 -35.92
N THR A 421 -5.98 22.46 -36.99
CA THR A 421 -7.22 21.68 -36.91
C THR A 421 -6.85 20.21 -36.99
N SER A 422 -7.16 19.45 -35.94
CA SER A 422 -6.98 18.01 -35.87
C SER A 422 -8.32 17.30 -35.94
N SER A 423 -8.37 16.18 -36.63
CA SER A 423 -9.52 15.29 -36.61
C SER A 423 -9.44 14.40 -35.37
N ILE A 424 -10.47 14.47 -34.50
CA ILE A 424 -10.60 13.68 -33.28
C ILE A 424 -11.66 12.60 -33.46
N ASP A 425 -11.43 11.44 -32.85
CA ASP A 425 -12.35 10.31 -32.91
C ASP A 425 -13.44 10.47 -31.84
N TYR A 426 -14.70 10.50 -32.26
CA TYR A 426 -15.87 10.47 -31.38
C TYR A 426 -16.51 9.07 -31.43
N ARG A 427 -16.72 8.47 -30.25
CA ARG A 427 -16.98 7.02 -30.10
C ARG A 427 -18.19 6.77 -29.20
N GLU A 428 -18.71 5.54 -29.17
CA GLU A 428 -19.88 5.17 -28.35
C GLU A 428 -19.77 5.56 -26.87
N ALA A 429 -18.61 5.32 -26.24
CA ALA A 429 -18.39 5.71 -24.85
C ALA A 429 -18.48 7.24 -24.65
N HIS A 430 -17.96 8.01 -25.61
CA HIS A 430 -18.06 9.47 -25.60
C HIS A 430 -19.52 9.93 -25.68
N LYS A 431 -20.31 9.32 -26.57
CA LYS A 431 -21.73 9.61 -26.73
C LYS A 431 -22.54 9.30 -25.48
N TYR A 432 -22.26 8.19 -24.81
CA TYR A 432 -22.91 7.83 -23.55
C TYR A 432 -22.78 8.95 -22.51
N PHE A 433 -21.57 9.41 -22.22
CA PHE A 433 -21.37 10.48 -21.24
C PHE A 433 -21.84 11.86 -21.74
N HIS A 434 -21.71 12.13 -23.04
CA HIS A 434 -22.24 13.36 -23.63
C HIS A 434 -23.76 13.47 -23.39
N GLN A 435 -24.52 12.39 -23.58
CA GLN A 435 -25.95 12.36 -23.30
C GLN A 435 -26.28 12.61 -21.82
N ILE A 436 -25.51 12.03 -20.90
CA ILE A 436 -25.71 12.23 -19.46
C ILE A 436 -25.48 13.69 -19.07
N LEU A 437 -24.42 14.31 -19.60
CA LEU A 437 -24.07 15.71 -19.34
C LEU A 437 -25.07 16.70 -19.97
N LEU A 438 -25.66 16.38 -21.13
CA LEU A 438 -26.71 17.18 -21.77
C LEU A 438 -28.06 17.10 -21.03
N SER A 439 -28.34 16.00 -20.34
CA SER A 439 -29.63 15.80 -19.68
C SER A 439 -29.79 16.66 -18.43
N ASN A 440 -30.95 17.32 -18.30
CA ASN A 440 -31.32 18.08 -17.11
C ASN A 440 -31.89 17.21 -15.97
N THR A 441 -32.20 15.93 -16.23
CA THR A 441 -32.77 15.03 -15.22
C THR A 441 -31.72 14.35 -14.35
N ASN A 442 -30.46 14.31 -14.79
CA ASN A 442 -29.37 13.69 -14.04
C ASN A 442 -28.86 14.62 -12.94
N SER A 443 -28.44 14.04 -11.83
CA SER A 443 -27.95 14.82 -10.69
C SER A 443 -26.65 15.54 -11.04
N TYR A 444 -26.40 16.71 -10.44
CA TYR A 444 -25.12 17.39 -10.63
C TYR A 444 -23.94 16.59 -10.05
N GLN A 445 -24.19 15.70 -9.08
CA GLN A 445 -23.18 14.81 -8.50
C GLN A 445 -22.69 13.79 -9.52
N ASP A 446 -23.61 13.16 -10.27
CA ASP A 446 -23.24 12.25 -11.36
C ASP A 446 -22.45 12.97 -12.45
N LYS A 447 -22.83 14.21 -12.75
CA LYS A 447 -22.08 15.04 -13.72
C LYS A 447 -20.68 15.37 -13.22
N ILE A 448 -20.51 15.74 -11.95
CA ILE A 448 -19.17 15.96 -11.35
C ILE A 448 -18.35 14.66 -11.41
N LYS A 449 -18.95 13.51 -11.11
CA LYS A 449 -18.30 12.19 -11.19
C LYS A 449 -17.80 11.88 -12.61
N ILE A 450 -18.56 12.23 -13.65
CA ILE A 450 -18.11 12.12 -15.05
C ILE A 450 -16.90 13.03 -15.31
N LEU A 451 -16.93 14.28 -14.84
CA LEU A 451 -15.80 15.19 -15.03
C LEU A 451 -14.55 14.68 -14.32
N GLN A 452 -14.68 14.08 -13.13
CA GLN A 452 -13.58 13.43 -12.41
C GLN A 452 -13.01 12.24 -13.21
N LEU A 453 -13.88 11.37 -13.72
CA LEU A 453 -13.47 10.27 -14.60
C LEU A 453 -12.69 10.78 -15.83
N PHE A 454 -13.15 11.86 -16.47
CA PHE A 454 -12.45 12.45 -17.61
C PHE A 454 -11.04 12.93 -17.24
N LEU A 455 -10.87 13.49 -16.04
CA LEU A 455 -9.58 13.93 -15.54
C LEU A 455 -8.64 12.76 -15.21
N GLU A 456 -9.17 11.68 -14.66
CA GLU A 456 -8.43 10.43 -14.40
C GLU A 456 -8.02 9.75 -15.71
N CYS A 457 -8.87 9.84 -16.73
CA CYS A 457 -8.64 9.31 -18.07
C CYS A 457 -7.96 10.28 -19.05
N LYS A 458 -7.38 11.40 -18.57
CA LYS A 458 -6.82 12.47 -19.43
C LYS A 458 -5.71 12.04 -20.41
N THR A 459 -5.14 10.85 -20.23
CA THR A 459 -4.17 10.26 -21.17
C THR A 459 -4.83 9.51 -22.33
N SER A 460 -6.13 9.19 -22.24
CA SER A 460 -6.94 8.59 -23.30
C SER A 460 -7.77 9.67 -24.01
N TYR A 461 -7.32 10.10 -25.20
CA TYR A 461 -8.05 11.03 -26.06
C TYR A 461 -8.52 12.36 -25.40
N PRO A 462 -7.61 13.14 -24.77
CA PRO A 462 -7.97 14.36 -24.04
C PRO A 462 -8.74 15.39 -24.88
N ASP A 463 -8.44 15.51 -26.17
CA ASP A 463 -9.11 16.48 -27.06
C ASP A 463 -10.60 16.12 -27.29
N THR A 464 -10.96 14.83 -27.34
CA THR A 464 -12.37 14.41 -27.46
C THR A 464 -13.12 14.65 -26.16
N LEU A 465 -12.51 14.35 -25.01
CA LEU A 465 -13.10 14.67 -23.71
C LEU A 465 -13.33 16.18 -23.57
N LEU A 466 -12.36 16.98 -24.00
CA LEU A 466 -12.44 18.45 -24.00
C LEU A 466 -13.55 18.99 -24.89
N TYR A 467 -13.74 18.37 -26.06
CA TYR A 467 -14.86 18.69 -26.97
C TYR A 467 -16.22 18.48 -26.28
N ILE A 468 -16.42 17.34 -25.59
CA ILE A 468 -17.67 17.08 -24.85
C ILE A 468 -17.90 18.14 -23.77
N LEU A 469 -16.84 18.58 -23.07
CA LEU A 469 -16.97 19.63 -22.07
C LEU A 469 -17.41 20.96 -22.67
N LEU A 470 -16.86 21.32 -23.82
CA LEU A 470 -17.24 22.54 -24.54
C LEU A 470 -18.72 22.53 -24.95
N GLU A 471 -19.18 21.44 -25.56
CA GLU A 471 -20.56 21.30 -26.03
C GLU A 471 -21.59 21.33 -24.89
N THR A 472 -21.21 20.82 -23.72
CA THR A 472 -22.12 20.68 -22.57
C THR A 472 -22.03 21.82 -21.55
N TYR A 473 -21.04 22.72 -21.67
CA TYR A 473 -20.80 23.76 -20.67
C TYR A 473 -22.01 24.68 -20.46
N ASN A 474 -22.61 25.19 -21.54
CA ASN A 474 -23.67 26.18 -21.46
C ASN A 474 -24.93 25.70 -20.73
N ILE A 475 -25.19 24.38 -20.75
CA ILE A 475 -26.31 23.76 -20.06
C ILE A 475 -26.02 23.61 -18.55
N ASN A 476 -24.75 23.43 -18.19
CA ASN A 476 -24.33 23.02 -16.86
C ASN A 476 -23.75 24.17 -15.99
N LYS A 477 -23.39 25.30 -16.60
CA LYS A 477 -22.71 26.42 -15.93
C LYS A 477 -23.51 27.12 -14.81
N GLU A 478 -24.83 27.00 -14.82
CA GLU A 478 -25.70 27.66 -13.82
C GLU A 478 -25.60 26.99 -12.44
N VAL A 479 -25.17 25.72 -12.38
CA VAL A 479 -24.95 25.00 -11.12
C VAL A 479 -23.52 25.26 -10.65
N HIS A 480 -23.36 26.10 -9.63
CA HIS A 480 -22.05 26.61 -9.20
C HIS A 480 -20.96 25.54 -8.95
N PRO A 481 -21.19 24.46 -8.16
CA PRO A 481 -20.19 23.41 -7.98
C PRO A 481 -19.79 22.71 -9.28
N LEU A 482 -20.74 22.56 -10.20
CA LEU A 482 -20.51 21.95 -11.51
C LEU A 482 -19.70 22.90 -12.40
N ASN A 483 -20.05 24.20 -12.44
CA ASN A 483 -19.29 25.23 -13.16
C ASN A 483 -17.82 25.27 -12.71
N LEU A 484 -17.57 25.24 -11.39
CA LEU A 484 -16.22 25.14 -10.84
C LEU A 484 -15.46 23.91 -11.37
N GLN A 485 -16.12 22.75 -11.37
CA GLN A 485 -15.52 21.52 -11.86
C GLN A 485 -15.23 21.57 -13.37
N TYR A 486 -16.10 22.19 -14.18
CA TYR A 486 -15.83 22.43 -15.61
C TYR A 486 -14.60 23.32 -15.82
N ILE A 487 -14.53 24.44 -15.11
CA ILE A 487 -13.41 25.39 -15.17
C ILE A 487 -12.09 24.70 -14.81
N TYR A 488 -12.08 23.92 -13.74
CA TYR A 488 -10.91 23.13 -13.35
C TYR A 488 -10.54 22.10 -14.43
N SER A 489 -11.55 21.39 -14.96
CA SER A 489 -11.34 20.34 -15.97
C SER A 489 -10.76 20.89 -17.28
N PHE A 490 -11.18 22.09 -17.69
CA PHE A 490 -10.59 22.77 -18.84
C PHE A 490 -9.07 22.98 -18.66
N GLY A 491 -8.62 23.45 -17.50
CA GLY A 491 -7.19 23.65 -17.23
C GLY A 491 -6.36 22.36 -17.20
N GLU A 492 -6.97 21.25 -16.76
CA GLU A 492 -6.31 19.95 -16.68
C GLU A 492 -6.26 19.20 -18.02
N LEU A 493 -7.30 19.28 -18.85
CA LEU A 493 -7.39 18.55 -20.12
C LEU A 493 -6.80 19.32 -21.30
N CYS A 494 -6.92 20.65 -21.32
CA CYS A 494 -6.52 21.46 -22.45
C CYS A 494 -4.99 21.60 -22.52
N SER A 495 -4.39 20.93 -23.51
CA SER A 495 -2.93 20.92 -23.75
C SER A 495 -2.45 22.01 -24.72
N LYS A 496 -3.36 22.52 -25.57
CA LYS A 496 -3.14 23.57 -26.56
C LYS A 496 -4.24 24.62 -26.44
N VAL A 497 -3.93 25.87 -26.77
CA VAL A 497 -4.86 26.98 -26.63
C VAL A 497 -6.11 26.75 -27.51
N ASN A 498 -7.30 26.94 -26.95
CA ASN A 498 -8.56 26.93 -27.68
C ASN A 498 -9.32 28.22 -27.34
N ASP A 499 -9.69 29.01 -28.35
CA ASP A 499 -10.27 30.34 -28.13
C ASP A 499 -11.56 30.29 -27.31
N ASN A 500 -12.46 29.33 -27.60
CA ASN A 500 -13.73 29.19 -26.89
C ASN A 500 -13.52 28.88 -25.41
N ILE A 501 -12.55 28.02 -25.09
CA ILE A 501 -12.21 27.70 -23.70
C ILE A 501 -11.64 28.93 -23.00
N ILE A 502 -10.70 29.62 -23.65
CA ILE A 502 -10.10 30.84 -23.10
C ILE A 502 -11.17 31.91 -22.83
N ASP A 503 -12.15 32.07 -23.72
CA ASP A 503 -13.25 33.02 -23.53
C ASP A 503 -14.17 32.62 -22.38
N ILE A 504 -14.48 31.33 -22.23
CA ILE A 504 -15.19 30.80 -21.05
C ILE A 504 -14.41 31.10 -19.77
N LEU A 505 -13.10 30.83 -19.74
CA LEU A 505 -12.28 31.09 -18.55
C LEU A 505 -12.20 32.59 -18.23
N LYS A 506 -12.05 33.45 -19.24
CA LYS A 506 -12.04 34.92 -19.06
C LYS A 506 -13.36 35.45 -18.53
N THR A 507 -14.50 34.95 -19.02
CA THR A 507 -15.83 35.35 -18.53
C THR A 507 -16.09 34.92 -17.09
N ASN A 508 -15.42 33.85 -16.61
CA ASN A 508 -15.49 33.39 -15.23
C ASN A 508 -14.42 34.01 -14.29
N LEU A 509 -13.69 35.04 -14.73
CA LEU A 509 -12.83 35.86 -13.86
C LEU A 509 -13.66 36.82 -12.98
N ILE A 510 -14.62 36.27 -12.24
CA ILE A 510 -15.60 36.99 -11.44
C ILE A 510 -15.00 37.28 -10.05
N LYS A 511 -14.50 38.50 -9.83
CA LYS A 511 -13.81 38.87 -8.58
C LYS A 511 -14.64 38.72 -7.30
N SER A 512 -15.97 38.73 -7.40
CA SER A 512 -16.87 38.50 -6.26
C SER A 512 -16.94 37.03 -5.82
N ASP A 513 -16.53 36.09 -6.69
CA ASP A 513 -16.45 34.66 -6.40
C ASP A 513 -14.99 34.21 -6.43
N PHE A 514 -14.41 34.08 -5.24
CA PHE A 514 -13.00 33.71 -5.11
C PHE A 514 -12.65 32.40 -5.80
N TYR A 515 -13.50 31.37 -5.69
CA TYR A 515 -13.19 30.04 -6.22
C TYR A 515 -13.24 30.02 -7.74
N LEU A 516 -14.25 30.67 -8.35
CA LEU A 516 -14.34 30.80 -9.81
C LEU A 516 -13.17 31.64 -10.34
N TYR A 517 -12.87 32.77 -9.67
CA TYR A 517 -11.77 33.64 -10.06
C TYR A 517 -10.42 32.92 -10.00
N TYR A 518 -10.13 32.24 -8.88
CA TYR A 518 -8.88 31.52 -8.68
C TYR A 518 -8.72 30.37 -9.68
N ASN A 519 -9.74 29.50 -9.81
CA ASN A 519 -9.66 28.35 -10.70
C ASN A 519 -9.63 28.75 -12.17
N SER A 520 -10.33 29.81 -12.56
CA SER A 520 -10.28 30.30 -13.95
C SER A 520 -8.87 30.79 -14.31
N LEU A 521 -8.26 31.58 -13.43
CA LEU A 521 -6.90 32.07 -13.65
C LEU A 521 -5.87 30.94 -13.60
N LEU A 522 -6.05 29.98 -12.69
CA LEU A 522 -5.21 28.79 -12.59
C LEU A 522 -5.32 27.91 -13.85
N SER A 523 -6.52 27.76 -14.41
CA SER A 523 -6.74 27.00 -15.64
C SER A 523 -6.07 27.67 -16.84
N ILE A 524 -6.16 29.00 -16.97
CA ILE A 524 -5.42 29.76 -18.00
C ILE A 524 -3.92 29.53 -17.82
N TYR A 525 -3.41 29.61 -16.59
CA TYR A 525 -2.00 29.36 -16.27
C TYR A 525 -1.55 27.96 -16.68
N LYS A 526 -2.33 26.92 -16.35
CA LYS A 526 -2.05 25.53 -16.72
C LYS A 526 -2.04 25.30 -18.23
N ILE A 527 -3.03 25.86 -18.94
CA ILE A 527 -3.11 25.80 -20.42
C ILE A 527 -1.88 26.46 -21.04
N GLU A 528 -1.51 27.63 -20.55
CA GLU A 528 -0.34 28.33 -21.07
C GLU A 528 0.94 27.51 -20.87
N ILE A 529 1.18 26.96 -19.67
CA ILE A 529 2.35 26.11 -19.42
C ILE A 529 2.39 24.93 -20.39
N LYS A 530 1.27 24.21 -20.55
CA LYS A 530 1.18 23.03 -21.43
C LYS A 530 1.37 23.39 -22.90
N SER A 531 0.80 24.51 -23.35
CA SER A 531 0.95 24.98 -24.74
C SER A 531 2.41 25.23 -25.14
N ARG A 532 3.31 25.37 -24.17
CA ARG A 532 4.74 25.59 -24.37
C ARG A 532 5.54 24.29 -24.49
N GLN A 533 4.95 23.09 -24.39
CA GLN A 533 5.65 21.79 -24.34
C GLN A 533 6.72 21.61 -25.43
N ASN A 534 6.37 21.93 -26.68
CA ASN A 534 7.22 21.71 -27.87
C ASN A 534 8.08 22.92 -28.27
N LEU A 535 8.14 23.97 -27.43
CA LEU A 535 8.96 25.15 -27.69
C LEU A 535 10.39 24.96 -27.19
N THR A 536 11.35 25.65 -27.82
CA THR A 536 12.74 25.71 -27.33
C THR A 536 12.78 26.37 -25.94
N ILE A 537 13.85 26.11 -25.16
CA ILE A 537 13.98 26.67 -23.80
C ILE A 537 13.91 28.20 -23.82
N GLU A 538 14.52 28.84 -24.82
CA GLU A 538 14.49 30.30 -25.00
C GLU A 538 13.05 30.79 -25.22
N VAL A 539 12.32 30.20 -26.17
CA VAL A 539 10.94 30.59 -26.50
C VAL A 539 9.97 30.26 -25.37
N LYS A 540 10.25 29.22 -24.56
CA LYS A 540 9.49 28.92 -23.34
C LYS A 540 9.53 30.05 -22.32
N SER A 541 10.60 30.86 -22.28
CA SER A 541 10.81 31.90 -21.28
C SER A 541 10.20 33.27 -21.64
N GLU A 542 9.74 33.44 -22.88
CA GLU A 542 9.17 34.69 -23.37
C GLU A 542 7.72 34.93 -22.89
N ALA A 543 7.37 36.21 -22.72
CA ALA A 543 6.01 36.63 -22.38
C ALA A 543 5.03 36.38 -23.54
N SER A 544 3.79 36.02 -23.19
CA SER A 544 2.62 35.91 -24.06
C SER A 544 1.47 36.75 -23.51
N GLU A 545 0.43 36.93 -24.32
CA GLU A 545 -0.81 37.60 -23.87
C GLU A 545 -1.41 36.95 -22.62
N PHE A 546 -1.27 35.63 -22.47
CA PHE A 546 -1.75 34.89 -21.30
C PHE A 546 -0.89 35.17 -20.07
N SER A 547 0.44 35.22 -20.24
CA SER A 547 1.32 35.57 -19.11
C SER A 547 1.12 37.01 -18.66
N ASP A 548 0.84 37.92 -19.59
CA ASP A 548 0.55 39.31 -19.27
C ASP A 548 -0.81 39.43 -18.58
N LEU A 549 -1.85 38.72 -19.06
CA LEU A 549 -3.14 38.62 -18.38
C LEU A 549 -2.99 38.12 -16.94
N ILE A 550 -2.29 37.01 -16.74
CA ILE A 550 -2.07 36.41 -15.40
C ILE A 550 -1.34 37.40 -14.49
N ARG A 551 -0.25 38.00 -14.96
CA ARG A 551 0.51 38.99 -14.19
C ARG A 551 -0.33 40.23 -13.87
N ASN A 552 -1.11 40.73 -14.82
CA ASN A 552 -1.98 41.89 -14.63
C ASN A 552 -3.08 41.61 -13.59
N GLU A 553 -3.76 40.46 -13.67
CA GLU A 553 -4.79 40.07 -12.70
C GLU A 553 -4.21 39.96 -11.28
N ILE A 554 -3.03 39.33 -11.14
CA ILE A 554 -2.35 39.23 -9.84
C ILE A 554 -1.88 40.60 -9.35
N THR A 555 -1.27 41.43 -10.21
CA THR A 555 -0.74 42.75 -9.82
C THR A 555 -1.84 43.72 -9.39
N ASN A 556 -3.01 43.64 -10.02
CA ASN A 556 -4.17 44.48 -9.71
C ASN A 556 -5.02 43.94 -8.54
N SER A 557 -4.70 42.76 -8.02
CA SER A 557 -5.37 42.19 -6.86
C SER A 557 -4.91 42.83 -5.53
N ASN A 558 -5.71 42.65 -4.48
CA ASN A 558 -5.32 43.06 -3.12
C ASN A 558 -4.15 42.20 -2.59
N ASP A 559 -3.49 42.67 -1.52
CA ASP A 559 -2.27 42.02 -1.02
C ASP A 559 -2.53 40.58 -0.52
N PHE A 560 -3.71 40.27 0.01
CA PHE A 560 -4.10 38.92 0.39
C PHE A 560 -4.13 37.98 -0.83
N LEU A 561 -4.87 38.36 -1.88
CA LEU A 561 -4.97 37.56 -3.11
C LEU A 561 -3.62 37.41 -3.81
N LYS A 562 -2.77 38.43 -3.79
CA LYS A 562 -1.39 38.34 -4.30
C LYS A 562 -0.59 37.26 -3.60
N ILE A 563 -0.71 37.16 -2.28
CA ILE A 563 -0.06 36.10 -1.49
C ILE A 563 -0.62 34.73 -1.91
N VAL A 564 -1.95 34.60 -1.98
CA VAL A 564 -2.63 33.35 -2.35
C VAL A 564 -2.22 32.87 -3.74
N PHE A 565 -2.30 33.73 -4.76
CA PHE A 565 -1.90 33.39 -6.13
C PHE A 565 -0.43 32.99 -6.22
N SER A 566 0.45 33.74 -5.55
CA SER A 566 1.89 33.45 -5.58
C SER A 566 2.20 32.09 -4.95
N LEU A 567 1.56 31.75 -3.83
CA LEU A 567 1.71 30.44 -3.19
C LEU A 567 1.10 29.32 -4.04
N GLY A 568 -0.16 29.47 -4.42
CA GLY A 568 -0.90 28.46 -5.16
C GLY A 568 -0.25 28.12 -6.50
N PHE A 569 0.08 29.13 -7.31
CA PHE A 569 0.63 28.91 -8.65
C PHE A 569 2.09 28.42 -8.59
N SER A 570 2.87 28.87 -7.60
CA SER A 570 4.20 28.29 -7.35
C SER A 570 4.09 26.82 -6.96
N SER A 571 3.17 26.48 -6.04
CA SER A 571 2.96 25.12 -5.57
C SER A 571 2.57 24.15 -6.68
N GLU A 572 1.83 24.62 -7.67
CA GLU A 572 1.50 23.85 -8.87
C GLU A 572 2.74 23.48 -9.69
N LEU A 573 3.68 24.42 -9.91
CA LEU A 573 4.93 24.10 -10.60
C LEU A 573 5.87 23.20 -9.79
N TYR A 574 5.84 23.30 -8.46
CA TYR A 574 6.74 22.52 -7.60
C TYR A 574 6.25 21.09 -7.36
N PHE A 575 4.94 20.91 -7.13
CA PHE A 575 4.40 19.68 -6.56
C PHE A 575 3.39 18.95 -7.43
N SER A 576 2.88 19.56 -8.51
CA SER A 576 1.97 18.87 -9.41
C SER A 576 2.71 18.01 -10.43
N ASN A 577 2.29 16.75 -10.51
CA ASN A 577 2.77 15.80 -11.51
C ASN A 577 2.53 16.37 -12.94
N GLY A 578 3.58 16.31 -13.78
CA GLY A 578 3.55 16.81 -15.16
C GLY A 578 3.94 18.27 -15.35
N TYR A 579 4.01 19.09 -14.29
CA TYR A 579 4.44 20.50 -14.40
C TYR A 579 5.87 20.76 -13.92
N SER A 580 6.43 19.87 -13.10
CA SER A 580 7.78 19.99 -12.53
C SER A 580 8.88 20.13 -13.59
N ILE A 581 8.70 19.53 -14.76
CA ILE A 581 9.60 19.64 -15.92
C ILE A 581 9.73 21.09 -16.44
N TYR A 582 8.73 21.93 -16.20
CA TYR A 582 8.71 23.34 -16.63
C TYR A 582 9.30 24.31 -15.60
N ARG A 583 9.66 23.83 -14.41
CA ARG A 583 10.21 24.66 -13.33
C ARG A 583 11.45 25.44 -13.77
N LYS A 584 12.40 24.78 -14.44
CA LYS A 584 13.64 25.43 -14.90
C LYS A 584 13.37 26.42 -16.05
N PRO A 585 12.70 26.03 -17.16
CA PRO A 585 12.43 26.94 -18.27
C PRO A 585 11.58 28.17 -17.90
N LEU A 586 10.60 28.02 -17.00
CA LEU A 586 9.67 29.09 -16.63
C LEU A 586 10.10 29.87 -15.39
N LYS A 587 11.32 29.65 -14.87
CA LYS A 587 11.77 30.28 -13.62
C LYS A 587 11.76 31.81 -13.71
N SER A 588 12.32 32.37 -14.76
CA SER A 588 12.38 33.84 -14.97
C SER A 588 10.99 34.43 -15.20
N LEU A 589 10.14 33.74 -15.96
CA LEU A 589 8.81 34.20 -16.32
C LEU A 589 7.85 34.16 -15.12
N TYR A 590 7.82 33.05 -14.37
CA TYR A 590 6.81 32.83 -13.34
C TYR A 590 7.37 32.81 -11.93
N LEU A 591 8.35 31.95 -11.64
CA LEU A 591 8.80 31.75 -10.25
C LEU A 591 9.45 33.01 -9.66
N ASN A 592 10.29 33.71 -10.43
CA ASN A 592 10.88 34.98 -9.99
C ASN A 592 9.82 36.06 -9.78
N TYR A 593 8.79 36.09 -10.63
CA TYR A 593 7.68 37.02 -10.51
C TYR A 593 6.85 36.74 -9.24
N PHE A 594 6.42 35.49 -9.03
CA PHE A 594 5.69 35.09 -7.83
C PHE A 594 6.50 35.30 -6.56
N ASP A 595 7.81 35.07 -6.58
CA ASP A 595 8.71 35.35 -5.46
C ASP A 595 8.72 36.85 -5.09
N GLY A 596 8.85 37.72 -6.08
CA GLY A 596 8.81 39.17 -5.90
C GLY A 596 7.45 39.67 -5.38
N VAL A 597 6.37 39.18 -5.98
CA VAL A 597 4.99 39.52 -5.58
C VAL A 597 4.71 39.05 -4.15
N PHE A 598 5.03 37.80 -3.82
CA PHE A 598 4.84 37.25 -2.48
C PHE A 598 5.61 38.07 -1.43
N LYS A 599 6.92 38.27 -1.62
CA LYS A 599 7.78 38.98 -0.64
C LYS A 599 7.33 40.41 -0.40
N THR A 600 6.89 41.10 -1.45
CA THR A 600 6.40 42.48 -1.33
C THR A 600 5.04 42.52 -0.64
N SER A 601 4.12 41.65 -1.05
CA SER A 601 2.74 41.62 -0.56
C SER A 601 2.66 41.16 0.89
N ILE A 602 3.41 40.12 1.29
CA ILE A 602 3.42 39.62 2.67
C ILE A 602 4.00 40.65 3.64
N LYS A 603 5.06 41.37 3.23
CA LYS A 603 5.61 42.48 4.01
C LYS A 603 4.56 43.56 4.21
N LYS A 604 3.91 44.01 3.15
CA LYS A 604 2.88 45.07 3.21
C LYS A 604 1.67 44.64 4.03
N TYR A 605 1.22 43.39 3.85
CA TYR A 605 0.08 42.82 4.55
C TYR A 605 0.33 42.70 6.07
N LEU A 606 1.53 42.28 6.49
CA LEU A 606 1.87 42.11 7.90
C LEU A 606 2.47 43.37 8.57
N ASN A 607 2.91 44.37 7.79
CA ASN A 607 3.52 45.59 8.34
C ASN A 607 2.67 46.29 9.43
N PRO A 608 1.33 46.41 9.28
CA PRO A 608 0.49 47.06 10.30
C PRO A 608 0.51 46.37 11.67
N ILE A 609 0.87 45.09 11.74
CA ILE A 609 0.79 44.27 12.95
C ILE A 609 2.17 43.88 13.53
N ILE A 610 3.25 44.24 12.83
CA ILE A 610 4.64 44.09 13.28
C ILE A 610 4.98 45.26 14.21
N LYS A 611 5.26 44.97 15.48
CA LYS A 611 5.54 46.01 16.51
C LYS A 611 6.95 45.94 17.09
N ASN A 612 7.63 44.81 16.95
CA ASN A 612 8.95 44.60 17.56
C ASN A 612 9.85 43.67 16.72
N GLU A 613 11.09 43.50 17.17
CA GLU A 613 12.07 42.62 16.52
C GLU A 613 11.65 41.13 16.51
N VAL A 614 10.88 40.68 17.50
CA VAL A 614 10.37 39.29 17.52
C VAL A 614 9.39 39.06 16.37
N ASP A 615 8.51 40.01 16.10
CA ASP A 615 7.57 39.97 14.98
C ASP A 615 8.30 39.99 13.63
N ARG A 616 9.35 40.82 13.50
CA ARG A 616 10.21 40.85 12.31
C ARG A 616 10.90 39.51 12.07
N ARG A 617 11.37 38.84 13.14
CA ARG A 617 11.94 37.48 13.04
C ARG A 617 10.89 36.46 12.57
N SER A 618 9.64 36.56 13.00
CA SER A 618 8.55 35.70 12.50
C SER A 618 8.28 35.90 11.01
N LEU A 619 8.19 37.16 10.55
CA LEU A 619 8.08 37.47 9.13
C LEU A 619 9.27 36.91 8.31
N ASN A 620 10.50 37.07 8.82
CA ASN A 620 11.69 36.53 8.15
C ASN A 620 11.65 34.99 8.08
N LYS A 621 11.11 34.31 9.09
CA LYS A 621 10.88 32.86 9.04
C LYS A 621 9.85 32.49 7.97
N ILE A 622 8.73 33.19 7.88
CA ILE A 622 7.70 32.97 6.85
C ILE A 622 8.32 33.09 5.44
N ILE A 623 9.08 34.16 5.19
CA ILE A 623 9.80 34.36 3.91
C ILE A 623 10.85 33.27 3.67
N LYS A 624 11.56 32.82 4.72
CA LYS A 624 12.53 31.73 4.61
C LYS A 624 11.86 30.43 4.14
N PHE A 625 10.74 30.04 4.75
CA PHE A 625 10.03 28.82 4.37
C PHE A 625 9.38 28.91 2.99
N PHE A 626 9.02 30.11 2.53
CA PHE A 626 8.61 30.34 1.13
C PHE A 626 9.73 29.95 0.17
N ASN A 627 10.95 30.48 0.39
CA ASN A 627 12.11 30.21 -0.47
C ASN A 627 12.53 28.73 -0.45
N LEU A 628 12.26 28.02 0.65
CA LEU A 628 12.51 26.58 0.78
C LEU A 628 11.39 25.72 0.18
N ASN A 629 10.32 26.32 -0.35
CA ASN A 629 9.12 25.64 -0.84
C ASN A 629 8.45 24.74 0.22
N ARG A 630 8.44 25.21 1.47
CA ARG A 630 7.86 24.51 2.63
C ARG A 630 6.52 25.14 2.98
N TYR A 631 5.54 24.94 2.13
CA TYR A 631 4.29 25.71 2.15
C TYR A 631 3.34 25.31 3.27
N SER A 632 3.31 24.04 3.70
CA SER A 632 2.54 23.64 4.88
C SER A 632 3.10 24.30 6.14
N THR A 633 4.42 24.24 6.30
CA THR A 633 5.11 24.91 7.42
C THR A 633 4.90 26.42 7.39
N LEU A 634 5.01 27.05 6.20
CA LEU A 634 4.79 28.48 6.02
C LEU A 634 3.39 28.91 6.48
N LEU A 635 2.35 28.23 5.99
CA LEU A 635 0.96 28.60 6.29
C LEU A 635 0.61 28.35 7.75
N GLY A 636 1.16 27.29 8.36
CA GLY A 636 1.09 27.08 9.80
C GLY A 636 1.69 28.24 10.59
N LEU A 637 2.94 28.63 10.28
CA LEU A 637 3.63 29.75 10.95
C LEU A 637 2.92 31.10 10.74
N LEU A 638 2.39 31.33 9.54
CA LEU A 638 1.63 32.55 9.23
C LEU A 638 0.32 32.58 10.04
N GLY A 639 -0.40 31.46 10.10
CA GLY A 639 -1.60 31.34 10.92
C GLY A 639 -1.32 31.56 12.41
N ASP A 640 -0.29 30.92 12.96
CA ASP A 640 0.12 31.10 14.37
C ASP A 640 0.45 32.57 14.68
N PHE A 641 1.17 33.23 13.77
CA PHE A 641 1.52 34.63 13.91
C PHE A 641 0.27 35.53 13.93
N LEU A 642 -0.66 35.32 12.99
CA LEU A 642 -1.91 36.09 12.89
C LEU A 642 -2.82 35.86 14.11
N LYS A 643 -2.99 34.61 14.53
CA LYS A 643 -3.74 34.23 15.75
C LYS A 643 -3.16 34.91 17.00
N LYS A 644 -1.84 34.88 17.18
CA LYS A 644 -1.15 35.60 18.27
C LYS A 644 -1.39 37.12 18.24
N LYS A 645 -1.59 37.69 17.06
CA LYS A 645 -1.92 39.10 16.85
C LYS A 645 -3.42 39.41 16.91
N LYS A 646 -4.26 38.43 17.27
CA LYS A 646 -5.73 38.53 17.33
C LYS A 646 -6.42 38.70 15.96
N HIS A 647 -5.77 38.25 14.88
CA HIS A 647 -6.32 38.18 13.53
C HIS A 647 -6.77 36.74 13.23
N ASN A 648 -7.79 36.28 13.96
CA ASN A 648 -8.22 34.87 13.90
C ASN A 648 -8.82 34.49 12.55
N LYS A 649 -9.64 35.37 11.95
CA LYS A 649 -10.29 35.13 10.66
C LYS A 649 -9.25 34.97 9.54
N GLU A 650 -8.25 35.85 9.51
CA GLU A 650 -7.18 35.81 8.52
C GLU A 650 -6.27 34.59 8.74
N SER A 651 -6.01 34.22 10.00
CA SER A 651 -5.34 32.95 10.32
C SER A 651 -6.07 31.75 9.74
N GLU A 652 -7.38 31.66 9.97
CA GLU A 652 -8.23 30.58 9.43
C GLU A 652 -8.21 30.56 7.90
N GLN A 653 -8.33 31.72 7.25
CA GLN A 653 -8.29 31.84 5.79
C GLN A 653 -6.98 31.33 5.18
N PHE A 654 -5.82 31.66 5.77
CA PHE A 654 -4.54 31.16 5.24
C PHE A 654 -4.35 29.66 5.46
N ARG A 655 -4.81 29.12 6.60
CA ARG A 655 -4.76 27.68 6.88
C ARG A 655 -5.68 26.88 5.97
N ALA A 656 -6.85 27.45 5.62
CA ALA A 656 -7.82 26.82 4.74
C ALA A 656 -7.25 26.48 3.36
N LEU A 657 -6.32 27.31 2.86
CA LEU A 657 -5.66 27.10 1.57
C LEU A 657 -4.99 25.72 1.41
N LEU A 658 -4.53 25.09 2.50
CA LEU A 658 -3.91 23.76 2.44
C LEU A 658 -4.94 22.65 2.22
N TYR A 659 -5.99 22.59 3.05
CA TYR A 659 -6.96 21.49 2.95
C TYR A 659 -7.98 21.70 1.81
N GLU A 660 -8.19 22.94 1.36
CA GLU A 660 -8.94 23.24 0.12
C GLU A 660 -8.14 22.89 -1.15
N GLY A 661 -6.88 22.48 -1.02
CA GLY A 661 -6.02 22.08 -2.14
C GLY A 661 -5.54 23.24 -3.02
N ILE A 662 -5.77 24.50 -2.60
CA ILE A 662 -5.32 25.71 -3.29
C ILE A 662 -3.78 25.77 -3.29
N VAL A 663 -3.17 25.45 -2.15
CA VAL A 663 -1.72 25.37 -1.99
C VAL A 663 -1.31 23.92 -1.81
N LYS A 664 -0.55 23.42 -2.78
CA LYS A 664 0.04 22.08 -2.76
C LYS A 664 1.29 22.07 -1.89
N TYR A 665 1.64 20.90 -1.37
CA TYR A 665 2.80 20.73 -0.49
C TYR A 665 3.56 19.44 -0.86
N ALA A 666 4.77 19.32 -0.33
CA ALA A 666 5.60 18.12 -0.49
C ALA A 666 5.04 16.98 0.39
N TYR A 667 4.11 16.20 -0.17
CA TYR A 667 3.44 15.12 0.56
C TYR A 667 4.39 14.00 1.04
N ASN A 668 5.55 13.88 0.40
CA ASN A 668 6.60 12.92 0.74
C ASN A 668 7.57 13.43 1.82
N ASP A 669 7.41 14.66 2.31
CA ASP A 669 8.22 15.17 3.42
C ASP A 669 7.45 15.09 4.74
N ASN A 670 7.97 14.31 5.68
CA ASN A 670 7.32 14.07 6.98
C ASN A 670 7.08 15.34 7.79
N ASN A 671 7.93 16.36 7.67
CA ASN A 671 7.71 17.63 8.38
C ASN A 671 6.59 18.46 7.75
N GLU A 672 6.52 18.49 6.42
CA GLU A 672 5.43 19.17 5.72
C GLU A 672 4.10 18.47 5.97
N LEU A 673 4.10 17.13 5.95
CA LEU A 673 2.91 16.32 6.26
C LEU A 673 2.48 16.48 7.72
N HIS A 674 3.41 16.49 8.67
CA HIS A 674 3.12 16.78 10.08
C HIS A 674 2.52 18.16 10.28
N ASN A 675 3.11 19.20 9.68
CA ASN A 675 2.60 20.56 9.80
C ASN A 675 1.23 20.74 9.10
N PHE A 676 0.96 19.96 8.05
CA PHE A 676 -0.38 19.87 7.48
C PHE A 676 -1.38 19.25 8.48
N GLY A 677 -1.03 18.13 9.11
CA GLY A 677 -1.84 17.50 10.16
C GLY A 677 -2.13 18.44 11.33
N VAL A 678 -1.11 19.16 11.82
CA VAL A 678 -1.26 20.20 12.87
C VAL A 678 -2.20 21.30 12.41
N THR A 679 -2.09 21.73 11.15
CA THR A 679 -2.98 22.76 10.60
C THR A 679 -4.43 22.28 10.52
N CYS A 680 -4.68 21.05 10.08
CA CYS A 680 -6.01 20.45 10.09
C CYS A 680 -6.60 20.37 11.50
N PHE A 681 -5.77 19.99 12.48
CA PHE A 681 -6.16 19.93 13.88
C PHE A 681 -6.56 21.30 14.43
N GLU A 682 -5.73 22.33 14.21
CA GLU A 682 -6.02 23.72 14.61
C GLU A 682 -7.29 24.27 13.96
N MET A 683 -7.59 23.82 12.73
CA MET A 683 -8.81 24.17 11.99
C MET A 683 -10.04 23.33 12.38
N LYS A 684 -9.92 22.46 13.39
CA LYS A 684 -10.96 21.53 13.86
C LYS A 684 -11.47 20.55 12.79
N ASN A 685 -10.68 20.32 11.74
CA ASN A 685 -10.96 19.27 10.76
C ASN A 685 -10.34 17.95 11.27
N ILE A 686 -10.97 17.39 12.30
CA ILE A 686 -10.44 16.25 13.06
C ILE A 686 -10.27 15.01 12.18
N ASP A 687 -11.24 14.71 11.30
CA ASP A 687 -11.16 13.55 10.40
C ASP A 687 -9.94 13.63 9.46
N LEU A 688 -9.67 14.81 8.89
CA LEU A 688 -8.51 14.99 8.03
C LEU A 688 -7.20 14.96 8.84
N ALA A 689 -7.18 15.57 10.02
CA ALA A 689 -6.02 15.54 10.91
C ALA A 689 -5.66 14.11 11.33
N VAL A 690 -6.67 13.28 11.64
CA VAL A 690 -6.51 11.86 11.94
C VAL A 690 -5.92 11.13 10.74
N ARG A 691 -6.51 11.25 9.54
CA ARG A 691 -6.00 10.56 8.34
C ARG A 691 -4.54 10.89 8.05
N VAL A 692 -4.18 12.17 8.13
CA VAL A 692 -2.80 12.63 7.91
C VAL A 692 -1.86 12.09 9.00
N SER A 693 -2.30 12.07 10.25
CA SER A 693 -1.48 11.61 11.37
C SER A 693 -1.29 10.09 11.39
N GLU A 694 -2.32 9.34 11.02
CA GLU A 694 -2.23 7.89 10.78
C GLU A 694 -1.20 7.61 9.67
N GLN A 695 -1.24 8.34 8.55
CA GLN A 695 -0.27 8.22 7.46
C GLN A 695 1.18 8.50 7.92
N ILE A 696 1.38 9.53 8.75
CA ILE A 696 2.71 9.87 9.27
C ILE A 696 3.22 8.76 10.19
N VAL A 697 2.39 8.25 11.09
CA VAL A 697 2.73 7.14 11.98
C VAL A 697 3.07 5.89 11.16
N ASP A 698 2.29 5.59 10.13
CA ASP A 698 2.53 4.43 9.26
C ASP A 698 3.84 4.54 8.48
N SER A 699 4.21 5.76 8.06
CA SER A 699 5.45 6.04 7.33
C SER A 699 6.66 6.18 8.28
N ASN A 700 6.42 6.39 9.58
CA ASN A 700 7.45 6.60 10.60
C ASN A 700 7.14 5.77 11.86
N PRO A 701 7.08 4.45 11.75
CA PRO A 701 6.57 3.57 12.81
C PRO A 701 7.46 3.56 14.07
N SER A 702 8.72 3.98 13.97
CA SER A 702 9.64 4.03 15.12
C SER A 702 9.64 5.37 15.87
N ASP A 703 9.00 6.43 15.34
CA ASP A 703 9.03 7.76 15.96
C ASP A 703 7.82 7.98 16.89
N ILE A 704 8.07 7.82 18.18
CA ILE A 704 7.09 7.96 19.27
C ILE A 704 6.41 9.34 19.30
N LYS A 705 7.04 10.40 18.77
CA LYS A 705 6.44 11.75 18.72
C LYS A 705 5.19 11.78 17.86
N TYR A 706 5.17 11.03 16.76
CA TYR A 706 4.01 10.96 15.88
C TYR A 706 2.87 10.16 16.50
N TYR A 707 3.16 9.13 17.29
CA TYR A 707 2.15 8.45 18.09
C TYR A 707 1.52 9.37 19.13
N TYR A 708 2.35 10.16 19.84
CA TYR A 708 1.83 11.14 20.81
C TYR A 708 0.92 12.17 20.13
N PHE A 709 1.32 12.66 18.95
CA PHE A 709 0.51 13.59 18.16
C PHE A 709 -0.83 12.97 17.72
N LEU A 710 -0.81 11.75 17.17
CA LEU A 710 -2.03 11.02 16.77
C LEU A 710 -2.98 10.81 17.95
N LEU A 711 -2.47 10.32 19.08
CA LEU A 711 -3.28 10.11 20.29
C LEU A 711 -3.88 11.42 20.81
N SER A 712 -3.14 12.53 20.73
CA SER A 712 -3.65 13.86 21.11
C SER A 712 -4.83 14.31 20.24
N ILE A 713 -4.83 13.92 18.96
CA ILE A 713 -5.94 14.20 18.04
C ILE A 713 -7.14 13.32 18.34
N TYR A 714 -6.94 12.03 18.59
CA TYR A 714 -8.05 11.12 18.95
C TYR A 714 -8.84 11.60 20.17
N LEU A 715 -8.18 12.18 21.17
CA LEU A 715 -8.84 12.73 22.36
C LEU A 715 -9.88 13.82 22.05
N GLN A 716 -9.89 14.41 20.85
CA GLN A 716 -10.88 15.42 20.48
C GLN A 716 -12.24 14.85 20.08
N ASP A 717 -12.34 13.55 19.79
CA ASP A 717 -13.57 12.93 19.33
C ASP A 717 -13.68 11.48 19.82
N ARG A 718 -14.73 11.18 20.59
CA ARG A 718 -14.97 9.85 21.17
C ARG A 718 -15.17 8.76 20.12
N LYS A 719 -15.47 9.09 18.85
CA LYS A 719 -15.53 8.07 17.78
C LYS A 719 -14.20 7.33 17.56
N TYR A 720 -13.09 7.86 18.08
CA TYR A 720 -11.76 7.24 18.01
C TYR A 720 -11.32 6.55 19.31
N GLU A 721 -12.19 6.45 20.32
CA GLU A 721 -11.81 5.95 21.65
C GLU A 721 -11.20 4.54 21.62
N ASP A 722 -11.81 3.61 20.89
CA ASP A 722 -11.28 2.26 20.72
C ASP A 722 -9.89 2.24 20.07
N ARG A 723 -9.69 3.10 19.05
CA ARG A 723 -8.39 3.23 18.37
C ARG A 723 -7.35 3.85 19.30
N PHE A 724 -7.75 4.85 20.10
CA PHE A 724 -6.91 5.49 21.10
C PHE A 724 -6.41 4.47 22.13
N LEU A 725 -7.31 3.71 22.75
CA LEU A 725 -6.95 2.71 23.76
C LEU A 725 -6.04 1.64 23.18
N LYS A 726 -6.35 1.15 21.97
CA LYS A 726 -5.53 0.14 21.26
C LYS A 726 -4.13 0.66 20.96
N ILE A 727 -3.98 1.87 20.43
CA ILE A 727 -2.66 2.44 20.12
C ILE A 727 -1.89 2.79 21.40
N LYS A 728 -2.52 3.44 22.38
CA LYS A 728 -1.87 3.79 23.66
C LYS A 728 -1.31 2.55 24.36
N THR A 729 -2.12 1.50 24.48
CA THR A 729 -1.70 0.23 25.10
C THR A 729 -0.48 -0.35 24.37
N LYS A 730 -0.53 -0.40 23.04
CA LYS A 730 0.59 -0.90 22.21
C LYS A 730 1.86 -0.07 22.38
N VAL A 731 1.76 1.26 22.41
CA VAL A 731 2.93 2.13 22.61
C VAL A 731 3.59 1.84 23.95
N LEU A 732 2.80 1.74 25.03
CA LEU A 732 3.31 1.45 26.37
C LEU A 732 3.90 0.03 26.50
N SER A 733 3.28 -0.96 25.84
CA SER A 733 3.75 -2.35 25.91
C SER A 733 4.96 -2.61 25.03
N ASP A 734 4.99 -2.05 23.82
CA ASP A 734 5.88 -2.50 22.74
C ASP A 734 7.12 -1.59 22.54
N PHE A 735 7.09 -0.34 23.01
CA PHE A 735 8.20 0.60 22.85
C PHE A 735 9.06 0.72 24.10
N LYS A 736 10.35 0.99 23.89
CA LYS A 736 11.33 1.37 24.90
C LYS A 736 11.14 2.85 25.21
N LEU A 737 10.40 3.14 26.28
CA LEU A 737 10.09 4.50 26.72
C LEU A 737 10.93 4.88 27.94
N ASP A 738 11.45 6.10 27.96
CA ASP A 738 12.00 6.69 29.19
C ASP A 738 10.86 7.06 30.17
N GLU A 739 11.19 7.28 31.44
CA GLU A 739 10.20 7.57 32.49
C GLU A 739 9.31 8.78 32.15
N LYS A 740 9.87 9.78 31.47
CA LYS A 740 9.14 11.00 31.08
C LYS A 740 8.15 10.72 29.95
N ALA A 741 8.54 9.91 28.97
CA ALA A 741 7.69 9.47 27.87
C ALA A 741 6.57 8.56 28.39
N THR A 742 6.90 7.60 29.26
CA THR A 742 5.89 6.74 29.90
C THR A 742 4.83 7.57 30.62
N LYS A 743 5.24 8.48 31.51
CA LYS A 743 4.31 9.40 32.20
C LYS A 743 3.47 10.22 31.23
N ARG A 744 4.07 10.71 30.13
CA ARG A 744 3.34 11.48 29.11
C ARG A 744 2.23 10.67 28.43
N PHE A 745 2.46 9.40 28.12
CA PHE A 745 1.40 8.55 27.55
C PHE A 745 0.37 8.12 28.59
N GLU A 746 0.78 7.83 29.82
CA GLU A 746 -0.12 7.43 30.91
C GLU A 746 -1.16 8.50 31.22
N ILE A 747 -0.76 9.78 31.24
CA ILE A 747 -1.68 10.90 31.53
C ILE A 747 -2.63 11.26 30.38
N LEU A 748 -2.36 10.81 29.13
CA LEU A 748 -3.29 11.02 28.02
C LEU A 748 -4.51 10.13 28.25
N ASN A 749 -5.66 10.70 28.60
CA ASN A 749 -6.93 9.98 28.76
C ASN A 749 -8.06 10.87 28.24
N TYR A 750 -9.20 10.28 27.87
CA TYR A 750 -10.41 11.06 27.69
C TYR A 750 -10.79 11.68 29.04
N GLU A 751 -11.14 12.97 29.05
CA GLU A 751 -11.78 13.55 30.23
C GLU A 751 -13.11 12.81 30.45
N GLU A 752 -13.33 12.32 31.68
CA GLU A 752 -14.50 11.51 32.08
C GLU A 752 -15.82 12.25 31.82
#